data_AF-A0A3D4IP32-F1
#
_entry.id   AF-A0A3D4IP32-F1
#
_cell.length_a   1.000
_cell.length_b   1.000
_cell.length_c   1.000
_cell.angle_alpha   90.00
_cell.angle_beta   90.00
_cell.angle_gamma   90.00
#
_symmetry.space_group_name_H-M   'P 1'
#
loop_
_entity.id
_entity.type
_entity.pdbx_description
1 polymer ?
#
loop_
_entity_poly.entity_id
_entity_poly.type
_entity_poly.pdbx_seq_one_letter_code
_entity_poly.pdbx_strand_id
1 'polypeptide(L)'
;MSEVLIVPHPSPQNCSKYFILLSGIDSPLSIYSDALPYWGIIDLDSPDPVILMNPMLALVDTSLWGNNTYGKIGMSFYAATDLRSDASRLVFVSVNYKVFRFRIDDNGLAYDNYYFELPNVNIDQYGLRAEMEIANLPNGTYRLAVPYLKNGTTSSLLIASLDAQGNLTASHVFDFEKEGSETIPYIHGLEFSPSGGYLYLTHQTNSLHPNPLEFIDLQNLNNGVQPLNVPNAADYQFSQIERGTNGKLYFAGQSGTSNTADRLSTLSNSDSPTNNTTWINTNWVNSALSVSYQASYRGLPSTTPYESFKSYTLPDQIDGEDYFAHFTATQECCRQSQIYTIDSYTVSAYNSTWEPGNNPFTSLIGNDTIITVKSKLVVPALRSLTLKNMRIEFAPEAILIVEKGPSWGFPGIPSHGGKLFLDNSTLTIDRRCGNARWQGVEVRGWRTQPQNYLSASNKQGYLQMNNSKIEYAQIGVLAASRAPNGAINSFDTLQTGGIVRAFDSDFYQNTMDAYFLNYVTPGGISNQSRFNNCKFTIINNGDWNNINPQPFMRFRMRDVMGINLYGCDFSNDGLLSQYAIFSHNSRFGLMGLCTNLNTPCTMDWSSVSGFSMGVYATSPILNASRNNYISYTIFKSNQRGVYWLNQLNSSVVKSDFQIPTTSGNYGLYIDRSTKFKVTENYFHSNTDNAAIGVIANNTDTEHNEIYKNDFENLIFGVLAQKINGTIYANFNVSKGLKILCNRFLNNITKADIAVSSGRIDYQQGVFTQYPAHNQFSYTENGAYDIFNCDNCQGIDYKYNPNIANHEPIEYTMNTVNVDDFLNYNGPVCPSKVKFGPGMWGRQKSLTASYDSIVDHLNSGLLDSLQIAQLTMERNELLLDIIRHAQFEIEDSAAQAEFYSMGMERLDSLRDDLARWMQYDFAISSGKFQKADSILHSMGFSIPSANTDLATYAVGKPIHQTAGFLYSLIAKRLAERDTAFSLANIEGAVDYLADDSRDTLDIYYGLGLKMYFNDSIYFSDIEDINMERSIKQKSSNTKEEFLHLIPNPSRGVFQLNTNLHIQSIEVQNLQGVKVKTVMTNTGNTSQVDLTQLPAGIYICSFLNENQVLAKQKVVIIH
;
A
#
# COMPACT_ATOMS: atom_id res chain seq x y z
N MET A 1 -29.51 -26.47 40.34
CA MET A 1 -29.33 -26.98 38.97
C MET A 1 -28.76 -28.37 39.07
N SER A 2 -29.32 -29.32 38.33
CA SER A 2 -28.87 -30.72 38.35
C SER A 2 -27.79 -31.00 37.31
N GLU A 3 -27.84 -30.34 36.14
CA GLU A 3 -26.97 -30.59 34.97
C GLU A 3 -27.15 -29.48 33.91
N VAL A 4 -26.09 -29.16 33.14
CA VAL A 4 -26.06 -28.04 32.17
C VAL A 4 -25.17 -28.35 30.96
N LEU A 5 -25.73 -28.85 29.87
CA LEU A 5 -24.99 -29.04 28.62
C LEU A 5 -24.77 -27.71 27.87
N ILE A 6 -23.51 -27.38 27.55
CA ILE A 6 -23.12 -26.22 26.73
C ILE A 6 -22.56 -26.70 25.39
N VAL A 7 -23.27 -26.38 24.30
CA VAL A 7 -22.93 -26.81 22.94
C VAL A 7 -22.50 -25.62 22.08
N PRO A 8 -21.25 -25.56 21.58
CA PRO A 8 -20.84 -24.56 20.60
C PRO A 8 -21.67 -24.65 19.33
N HIS A 9 -21.90 -23.51 18.67
CA HIS A 9 -22.59 -23.51 17.39
C HIS A 9 -21.83 -24.39 16.37
N PRO A 10 -22.52 -25.25 15.57
CA PRO A 10 -21.83 -26.18 14.67
C PRO A 10 -21.04 -25.52 13.54
N SER A 11 -21.50 -24.34 13.07
CA SER A 11 -20.78 -23.57 12.06
C SER A 11 -19.48 -22.96 12.60
N PRO A 12 -18.32 -23.22 11.96
CA PRO A 12 -17.05 -22.61 12.33
C PRO A 12 -17.00 -21.09 12.07
N GLN A 13 -17.98 -20.54 11.34
CA GLN A 13 -18.11 -19.10 11.12
C GLN A 13 -18.80 -18.39 12.29
N ASN A 14 -19.40 -19.13 13.23
CA ASN A 14 -20.20 -18.58 14.32
C ASN A 14 -19.58 -18.96 15.67
N CYS A 15 -18.60 -18.16 16.10
CA CYS A 15 -17.83 -18.35 17.32
C CYS A 15 -18.43 -17.69 18.57
N SER A 16 -19.53 -16.96 18.42
CA SER A 16 -20.16 -16.21 19.52
C SER A 16 -21.38 -16.92 20.10
N LYS A 17 -21.96 -17.90 19.39
CA LYS A 17 -23.19 -18.57 19.83
C LYS A 17 -22.93 -19.92 20.49
N TYR A 18 -23.63 -20.13 21.60
CA TYR A 18 -23.67 -21.39 22.35
C TYR A 18 -25.11 -21.76 22.66
N PHE A 19 -25.46 -23.01 22.46
CA PHE A 19 -26.71 -23.57 22.94
C PHE A 19 -26.51 -24.05 24.37
N ILE A 20 -27.39 -23.63 25.27
CA ILE A 20 -27.40 -24.10 26.65
C ILE A 20 -28.62 -24.96 26.84
N LEU A 21 -28.43 -26.17 27.33
CA LEU A 21 -29.50 -27.05 27.77
C LEU A 21 -29.32 -27.29 29.25
N LEU A 22 -30.40 -27.19 30.03
CA LEU A 22 -30.33 -27.37 31.47
C LEU A 22 -31.63 -27.92 32.02
N SER A 23 -31.54 -28.59 33.16
CA SER A 23 -32.71 -29.02 33.91
C SER A 23 -33.11 -27.95 34.94
N GLY A 24 -34.32 -27.41 34.79
CA GLY A 24 -34.87 -26.32 35.59
C GLY A 24 -35.97 -26.78 36.54
N ILE A 25 -36.11 -26.13 37.70
CA ILE A 25 -37.11 -26.45 38.72
C ILE A 25 -38.27 -25.46 38.62
N ASP A 26 -39.51 -25.97 38.49
CA ASP A 26 -40.72 -25.13 38.34
C ASP A 26 -41.08 -24.31 39.61
N SER A 27 -40.55 -24.67 40.79
CA SER A 27 -40.72 -23.89 42.02
C SER A 27 -39.53 -23.98 42.98
N PRO A 28 -38.88 -22.86 43.36
CA PRO A 28 -37.72 -22.87 44.26
C PRO A 28 -38.05 -23.24 45.72
N LEU A 29 -39.33 -23.36 46.08
CA LEU A 29 -39.78 -23.62 47.46
C LEU A 29 -40.24 -25.07 47.71
N SER A 30 -40.31 -25.91 46.68
CA SER A 30 -40.71 -27.32 46.81
C SER A 30 -39.54 -28.24 46.50
N ILE A 31 -39.07 -28.96 47.54
CA ILE A 31 -38.11 -30.07 47.38
C ILE A 31 -38.65 -31.24 46.51
N TYR A 32 -39.94 -31.20 46.17
CA TYR A 32 -40.67 -32.21 45.38
C TYR A 32 -41.21 -31.67 44.04
N SER A 33 -40.64 -30.57 43.51
CA SER A 33 -41.05 -30.07 42.19
C SER A 33 -40.34 -30.79 41.06
N ASP A 34 -41.09 -31.01 39.97
CA ASP A 34 -40.60 -31.64 38.74
C ASP A 34 -39.46 -30.79 38.14
N ALA A 35 -38.39 -31.45 37.69
CA ALA A 35 -37.32 -30.77 36.95
C ALA A 35 -37.54 -30.99 35.44
N LEU A 36 -37.80 -29.92 34.71
CA LEU A 36 -38.11 -29.96 33.29
C LEU A 36 -36.89 -29.57 32.45
N PRO A 37 -36.77 -30.10 31.21
CA PRO A 37 -35.70 -29.71 30.31
C PRO A 37 -35.96 -28.35 29.66
N TYR A 38 -34.98 -27.46 29.74
CA TYR A 38 -34.97 -26.15 29.09
C TYR A 38 -33.78 -26.03 28.16
N TRP A 39 -33.92 -25.15 27.17
CA TRP A 39 -32.83 -24.77 26.29
C TRP A 39 -32.85 -23.28 25.98
N GLY A 40 -31.71 -22.71 25.64
CA GLY A 40 -31.56 -21.33 25.20
C GLY A 40 -30.32 -21.16 24.34
N ILE A 41 -30.16 -19.96 23.77
CA ILE A 41 -28.97 -19.58 23.03
C ILE A 41 -28.33 -18.41 23.77
N ILE A 42 -27.05 -18.55 24.12
CA ILE A 42 -26.20 -17.41 24.45
C ILE A 42 -25.58 -16.92 23.15
N ASP A 43 -25.70 -15.62 22.90
CA ASP A 43 -24.95 -14.92 21.88
C ASP A 43 -23.99 -13.95 22.57
N LEU A 44 -22.70 -14.28 22.55
CA LEU A 44 -21.65 -13.48 23.18
C LEU A 44 -21.38 -12.16 22.45
N ASP A 45 -21.91 -11.97 21.24
CA ASP A 45 -21.86 -10.67 20.56
C ASP A 45 -22.94 -9.70 21.09
N SER A 46 -23.90 -10.20 21.89
CA SER A 46 -24.90 -9.35 22.55
C SER A 46 -24.27 -8.64 23.76
N PRO A 47 -24.39 -7.30 23.90
CA PRO A 47 -23.84 -6.56 25.02
C PRO A 47 -24.47 -6.92 26.37
N ASP A 48 -25.72 -7.39 26.35
CA ASP A 48 -26.43 -7.99 27.48
C ASP A 48 -27.00 -9.34 27.00
N PRO A 49 -26.27 -10.46 27.11
CA PRO A 49 -26.78 -11.75 26.70
C PRO A 49 -27.87 -12.20 27.68
N VAL A 50 -29.12 -11.78 27.43
CA VAL A 50 -30.29 -12.28 28.14
C VAL A 50 -30.62 -13.65 27.58
N ILE A 51 -30.44 -14.68 28.41
CA ILE A 51 -30.80 -16.05 28.01
C ILE A 51 -32.30 -16.24 28.22
N LEU A 52 -33.05 -16.18 27.13
CA LEU A 52 -34.44 -16.62 27.11
C LEU A 52 -34.46 -18.15 27.08
N MET A 53 -34.64 -18.75 28.25
CA MET A 53 -34.82 -20.19 28.37
C MET A 53 -36.21 -20.60 27.89
N ASN A 54 -36.25 -21.54 26.95
CA ASN A 54 -37.46 -22.10 26.38
C ASN A 54 -37.62 -23.55 26.87
N PRO A 55 -38.84 -23.97 27.24
CA PRO A 55 -39.07 -25.37 27.59
C PRO A 55 -38.87 -26.26 26.35
N MET A 56 -38.06 -27.32 26.47
CA MET A 56 -37.87 -28.28 25.36
C MET A 56 -39.16 -29.03 25.01
N LEU A 57 -40.11 -29.09 25.96
CA LEU A 57 -41.46 -29.61 25.76
C LEU A 57 -42.20 -28.95 24.58
N ALA A 58 -41.88 -27.70 24.24
CA ALA A 58 -42.50 -27.01 23.12
C ALA A 58 -42.03 -27.52 21.74
N LEU A 59 -40.90 -28.25 21.68
CA LEU A 59 -40.31 -28.77 20.44
C LEU A 59 -40.80 -30.18 20.08
N VAL A 60 -41.48 -30.86 21.00
CA VAL A 60 -41.90 -32.25 20.87
C VAL A 60 -43.40 -32.33 21.15
N ASP A 61 -44.13 -33.16 20.40
CA ASP A 61 -45.56 -33.39 20.65
C ASP A 61 -45.81 -33.77 22.11
N THR A 62 -46.67 -33.00 22.80
CA THR A 62 -46.98 -33.15 24.23
C THR A 62 -47.52 -34.53 24.58
N SER A 63 -48.13 -35.24 23.62
CA SER A 63 -48.60 -36.62 23.81
C SER A 63 -47.45 -37.64 23.97
N LEU A 64 -46.25 -37.34 23.43
CA LEU A 64 -45.10 -38.24 23.48
C LEU A 64 -44.37 -38.20 24.83
N TRP A 65 -44.51 -37.14 25.61
CA TRP A 65 -43.90 -37.01 26.94
C TRP A 65 -44.59 -37.86 28.02
N GLY A 66 -45.83 -38.30 27.75
CA GLY A 66 -46.67 -39.07 28.67
C GLY A 66 -47.56 -38.19 29.56
N ASN A 67 -48.74 -38.71 29.95
CA ASN A 67 -49.67 -38.01 30.83
C ASN A 67 -49.05 -37.81 32.23
N ASN A 68 -48.87 -36.54 32.61
CA ASN A 68 -48.25 -36.07 33.85
C ASN A 68 -49.19 -36.23 35.08
N THR A 69 -49.83 -37.40 35.26
CA THR A 69 -50.92 -37.58 36.24
C THR A 69 -50.47 -38.01 37.64
N TYR A 70 -49.18 -38.28 37.83
CA TYR A 70 -48.57 -38.44 39.13
C TYR A 70 -47.31 -37.59 39.12
N GLY A 71 -47.20 -36.60 40.01
CA GLY A 71 -45.99 -35.76 40.15
C GLY A 71 -44.76 -36.63 40.35
N LYS A 72 -44.08 -36.92 39.24
CA LYS A 72 -42.91 -37.78 39.19
C LYS A 72 -41.69 -36.87 39.27
N ILE A 73 -41.22 -36.80 40.51
CA ILE A 73 -39.90 -36.39 40.93
C ILE A 73 -38.88 -36.99 39.94
N GLY A 74 -37.95 -36.19 39.40
CA GLY A 74 -36.91 -36.66 38.48
C GLY A 74 -36.06 -35.53 37.92
N MET A 75 -34.79 -35.81 37.58
CA MET A 75 -33.90 -34.91 36.83
C MET A 75 -34.05 -35.14 35.31
N SER A 76 -33.43 -34.30 34.47
CA SER A 76 -33.26 -34.57 33.04
C SER A 76 -31.78 -34.62 32.73
N PHE A 77 -31.32 -35.64 32.01
CA PHE A 77 -29.93 -35.80 31.59
C PHE A 77 -29.68 -35.49 30.13
N TYR A 78 -28.49 -34.99 29.79
CA TYR A 78 -28.10 -34.49 28.48
C TYR A 78 -26.77 -35.07 28.04
N ALA A 79 -26.65 -35.37 26.74
CA ALA A 79 -25.38 -35.69 26.11
C ALA A 79 -25.35 -35.10 24.69
N ALA A 80 -24.20 -34.64 24.21
CA ALA A 80 -24.05 -34.22 22.82
C ALA A 80 -22.87 -34.89 22.14
N THR A 81 -23.03 -35.21 20.86
CA THR A 81 -21.90 -35.71 20.05
C THR A 81 -20.87 -34.61 19.80
N ASP A 82 -19.66 -35.04 19.40
CA ASP A 82 -18.71 -34.16 18.72
C ASP A 82 -19.34 -33.55 17.46
N LEU A 83 -18.71 -32.50 16.93
CA LEU A 83 -19.10 -31.92 15.65
C LEU A 83 -19.02 -32.97 14.55
N ARG A 84 -20.17 -33.29 13.95
CA ARG A 84 -20.26 -34.28 12.88
C ARG A 84 -19.82 -33.70 11.54
N SER A 85 -19.52 -34.59 10.59
CA SER A 85 -19.12 -34.21 9.22
C SER A 85 -20.18 -33.45 8.44
N ASP A 86 -21.44 -33.49 8.88
CA ASP A 86 -22.58 -32.76 8.30
C ASP A 86 -22.80 -31.38 8.94
N ALA A 87 -21.83 -30.87 9.71
CA ALA A 87 -21.92 -29.61 10.46
C ALA A 87 -23.12 -29.56 11.42
N SER A 88 -23.41 -30.68 12.07
CA SER A 88 -24.44 -30.78 13.10
C SER A 88 -23.93 -31.51 14.34
N ARG A 89 -24.66 -31.39 15.45
CA ARG A 89 -24.48 -32.22 16.65
C ARG A 89 -25.79 -32.89 17.00
N LEU A 90 -25.73 -34.17 17.38
CA LEU A 90 -26.89 -34.85 17.95
C LEU A 90 -26.89 -34.59 19.46
N VAL A 91 -28.07 -34.30 20.01
CA VAL A 91 -28.26 -34.05 21.43
C VAL A 91 -29.29 -35.03 21.97
N PHE A 92 -28.90 -35.80 22.97
CA PHE A 92 -29.76 -36.77 23.63
C PHE A 92 -30.26 -36.20 24.94
N VAL A 93 -31.56 -36.35 25.19
CA VAL A 93 -32.21 -35.82 26.40
C VAL A 93 -33.04 -36.92 27.04
N SER A 94 -32.65 -37.32 28.25
CA SER A 94 -33.40 -38.30 29.04
C SER A 94 -34.43 -37.58 29.88
N VAL A 95 -35.69 -37.96 29.72
CA VAL A 95 -36.81 -37.52 30.57
C VAL A 95 -37.79 -38.67 30.74
N ASN A 96 -38.26 -38.87 31.97
CA ASN A 96 -39.15 -39.98 32.34
C ASN A 96 -38.51 -41.34 32.01
N TYR A 97 -39.12 -42.10 31.09
CA TYR A 97 -38.65 -43.41 30.63
C TYR A 97 -38.19 -43.36 29.17
N LYS A 98 -37.87 -42.18 28.63
CA LYS A 98 -37.51 -41.98 27.23
C LYS A 98 -36.23 -41.18 27.09
N VAL A 99 -35.47 -41.51 26.05
CA VAL A 99 -34.34 -40.72 25.58
C VAL A 99 -34.72 -40.15 24.22
N PHE A 100 -34.91 -38.84 24.17
CA PHE A 100 -35.23 -38.11 22.95
C PHE A 100 -33.94 -37.70 22.25
N ARG A 101 -33.95 -37.72 20.92
CA ARG A 101 -32.86 -37.18 20.10
C ARG A 101 -33.28 -35.87 19.44
N PHE A 102 -32.46 -34.87 19.65
CA PHE A 102 -32.50 -33.57 19.00
C PHE A 102 -31.27 -33.41 18.11
N ARG A 103 -31.33 -32.39 17.25
CA ARG A 103 -30.23 -31.98 16.39
C ARG A 103 -30.01 -30.49 16.55
N ILE A 104 -28.75 -30.11 16.64
CA ILE A 104 -28.31 -28.72 16.51
C ILE A 104 -27.59 -28.60 15.17
N ASP A 105 -28.09 -27.71 14.31
CA ASP A 105 -27.47 -27.30 13.06
C ASP A 105 -27.56 -25.77 12.88
N ASP A 106 -27.22 -25.26 11.70
CA ASP A 106 -27.27 -23.82 11.40
C ASP A 106 -28.66 -23.17 11.57
N ASN A 107 -29.74 -23.97 11.59
CA ASN A 107 -31.10 -23.49 11.82
C ASN A 107 -31.48 -23.46 13.32
N GLY A 108 -30.62 -23.96 14.19
CA GLY A 108 -30.84 -24.02 15.64
C GLY A 108 -31.08 -25.44 16.15
N LEU A 109 -31.76 -25.54 17.31
CA LEU A 109 -32.14 -26.79 17.94
C LEU A 109 -33.49 -27.28 17.40
N ALA A 110 -33.54 -28.52 16.92
CA ALA A 110 -34.77 -29.16 16.43
C ALA A 110 -34.92 -30.59 16.96
N TYR A 111 -36.17 -31.04 17.14
CA TYR A 111 -36.47 -32.44 17.45
C TYR A 111 -36.45 -33.29 16.18
N ASP A 112 -35.70 -34.39 16.20
CA ASP A 112 -35.46 -35.26 15.04
C ASP A 112 -36.56 -36.32 14.82
N ASN A 113 -37.70 -36.22 15.52
CA ASN A 113 -38.76 -37.23 15.53
C ASN A 113 -38.28 -38.64 15.94
N TYR A 114 -37.22 -38.71 16.76
CA TYR A 114 -36.65 -39.97 17.22
C TYR A 114 -36.54 -40.01 18.74
N TYR A 115 -36.98 -41.12 19.33
CA TYR A 115 -36.75 -41.47 20.72
C TYR A 115 -36.66 -42.98 20.88
N PHE A 116 -36.07 -43.44 21.98
CA PHE A 116 -36.18 -44.83 22.42
C PHE A 116 -36.53 -44.87 23.91
N GLU A 117 -37.08 -46.01 24.35
CA GLU A 117 -37.53 -46.20 25.72
C GLU A 117 -36.46 -46.87 26.57
N LEU A 118 -36.32 -46.39 27.80
CA LEU A 118 -35.56 -47.07 28.83
C LEU A 118 -36.34 -48.33 29.26
N PRO A 119 -35.67 -49.47 29.49
CA PRO A 119 -36.34 -50.71 29.84
C PRO A 119 -36.97 -50.67 31.25
N ASN A 120 -38.22 -51.12 31.34
CA ASN A 120 -39.12 -51.21 32.52
C ASN A 120 -39.89 -49.91 32.85
N VAL A 121 -41.19 -50.05 33.15
CA VAL A 121 -42.21 -48.98 32.99
C VAL A 121 -42.32 -47.97 34.14
N ASN A 122 -41.58 -48.13 35.24
CA ASN A 122 -41.55 -47.21 36.37
C ASN A 122 -40.13 -46.71 36.63
N ILE A 123 -39.81 -45.57 36.03
CA ILE A 123 -38.50 -44.94 36.11
C ILE A 123 -38.64 -43.57 36.78
N ASP A 124 -37.68 -43.28 37.65
CA ASP A 124 -37.41 -41.98 38.31
C ASP A 124 -35.89 -41.71 38.10
N GLN A 125 -35.44 -40.46 38.22
CA GLN A 125 -34.02 -40.07 38.19
C GLN A 125 -33.58 -39.39 39.49
N TYR A 126 -34.33 -39.59 40.57
CA TYR A 126 -34.08 -39.07 41.90
C TYR A 126 -32.78 -39.61 42.50
N GLY A 127 -31.97 -38.70 43.08
CA GLY A 127 -30.72 -39.04 43.76
C GLY A 127 -29.56 -39.42 42.83
N LEU A 128 -29.78 -39.54 41.52
CA LEU A 128 -28.71 -39.74 40.55
C LEU A 128 -28.07 -38.40 40.21
N ARG A 129 -26.74 -38.35 40.12
CA ARG A 129 -25.98 -37.12 39.84
C ARG A 129 -24.98 -37.25 38.69
N ALA A 130 -24.82 -38.44 38.13
CA ALA A 130 -24.05 -38.63 36.92
C ALA A 130 -24.73 -37.95 35.73
N GLU A 131 -23.92 -37.47 34.80
CA GLU A 131 -24.39 -36.96 33.51
C GLU A 131 -24.74 -38.14 32.60
N MET A 132 -25.44 -37.85 31.51
CA MET A 132 -25.55 -38.83 30.43
C MET A 132 -24.31 -38.73 29.57
N GLU A 133 -23.66 -39.85 29.31
CA GLU A 133 -22.39 -39.85 28.59
C GLU A 133 -22.54 -40.38 27.17
N ILE A 134 -21.75 -39.84 26.24
CA ILE A 134 -21.71 -40.33 24.86
C ILE A 134 -20.29 -40.48 24.33
N ALA A 135 -19.92 -41.69 23.92
CA ALA A 135 -18.67 -41.95 23.22
C ALA A 135 -18.84 -41.96 21.70
N ASN A 136 -18.02 -41.18 21.00
CA ASN A 136 -17.84 -41.24 19.56
C ASN A 136 -16.85 -42.36 19.21
N LEU A 137 -17.30 -43.38 18.48
CA LEU A 137 -16.45 -44.52 18.14
C LEU A 137 -15.71 -44.30 16.81
N PRO A 138 -14.50 -44.87 16.63
CA PRO A 138 -13.70 -44.69 15.40
C PRO A 138 -14.39 -45.12 14.09
N ASN A 139 -15.43 -45.95 14.18
CA ASN A 139 -16.23 -46.40 13.04
C ASN A 139 -17.40 -45.46 12.69
N GLY A 140 -17.52 -44.31 13.37
CA GLY A 140 -18.59 -43.33 13.19
C GLY A 140 -19.91 -43.67 13.88
N THR A 141 -19.94 -44.71 14.72
CA THR A 141 -21.10 -45.07 15.57
C THR A 141 -20.93 -44.50 16.98
N TYR A 142 -21.97 -44.61 17.83
CA TYR A 142 -21.93 -44.04 19.17
C TYR A 142 -22.26 -45.07 20.26
N ARG A 143 -21.81 -44.79 21.48
CA ARG A 143 -22.30 -45.45 22.69
C ARG A 143 -22.84 -44.40 23.65
N LEU A 144 -23.99 -44.67 24.24
CA LEU A 144 -24.64 -43.77 25.18
C LEU A 144 -24.82 -44.48 26.52
N ALA A 145 -24.43 -43.85 27.62
CA ALA A 145 -24.65 -44.35 28.97
C ALA A 145 -25.68 -43.47 29.69
N VAL A 146 -26.77 -44.08 30.15
CA VAL A 146 -27.89 -43.36 30.76
C VAL A 146 -28.16 -43.91 32.16
N PRO A 147 -27.91 -43.13 33.24
CA PRO A 147 -28.28 -43.52 34.58
C PRO A 147 -29.79 -43.32 34.82
N TYR A 148 -30.43 -44.26 35.51
CA TYR A 148 -31.84 -44.16 35.86
C TYR A 148 -32.20 -45.00 37.10
N LEU A 149 -33.27 -44.65 37.80
CA LEU A 149 -33.76 -45.37 38.98
C LEU A 149 -34.90 -46.30 38.58
N LYS A 150 -34.61 -47.60 38.53
CA LYS A 150 -35.58 -48.65 38.22
C LYS A 150 -36.50 -48.89 39.42
N ASN A 151 -37.81 -48.80 39.18
CA ASN A 151 -38.88 -48.96 40.17
C ASN A 151 -38.75 -48.06 41.42
N GLY A 152 -38.01 -46.94 41.30
CA GLY A 152 -37.79 -46.01 42.42
C GLY A 152 -36.87 -46.53 43.53
N THR A 153 -36.24 -47.70 43.37
CA THR A 153 -35.49 -48.36 44.45
C THR A 153 -34.14 -48.95 44.04
N THR A 154 -33.87 -49.09 42.75
CA THR A 154 -32.62 -49.69 42.23
C THR A 154 -31.96 -48.69 41.29
N SER A 155 -30.70 -48.33 41.57
CA SER A 155 -29.89 -47.52 40.67
C SER A 155 -29.48 -48.39 39.48
N SER A 156 -29.73 -47.95 38.25
CA SER A 156 -29.51 -48.74 37.04
C SER A 156 -28.80 -47.90 35.98
N LEU A 157 -28.06 -48.57 35.11
CA LEU A 157 -27.29 -47.96 34.03
C LEU A 157 -27.63 -48.64 32.72
N LEU A 158 -28.20 -47.90 31.76
CA LEU A 158 -28.37 -48.35 30.39
C LEU A 158 -27.12 -48.01 29.59
N ILE A 159 -26.54 -48.99 28.91
CA ILE A 159 -25.55 -48.77 27.85
C ILE A 159 -26.22 -49.08 26.51
N ALA A 160 -26.39 -48.06 25.69
CA ALA A 160 -26.98 -48.15 24.36
C ALA A 160 -25.89 -48.06 23.28
N SER A 161 -25.91 -48.98 22.32
CA SER A 161 -25.13 -48.88 21.09
C SER A 161 -25.99 -48.21 20.02
N LEU A 162 -25.49 -47.13 19.43
CA LEU A 162 -26.21 -46.35 18.42
C LEU A 162 -25.48 -46.41 17.08
N ASP A 163 -26.22 -46.44 15.96
CA ASP A 163 -25.65 -46.32 14.62
C ASP A 163 -25.10 -44.91 14.32
N ALA A 164 -24.56 -44.69 13.13
CA ALA A 164 -24.01 -43.40 12.71
C ALA A 164 -25.05 -42.27 12.58
N GLN A 165 -26.34 -42.58 12.64
CA GLN A 165 -27.44 -41.63 12.68
C GLN A 165 -27.93 -41.39 14.12
N GLY A 166 -27.35 -42.08 15.11
CA GLY A 166 -27.77 -42.01 16.51
C GLY A 166 -29.04 -42.82 16.80
N ASN A 167 -29.36 -43.85 16.01
CA ASN A 167 -30.47 -44.76 16.31
C ASN A 167 -29.99 -45.95 17.14
N LEU A 168 -30.78 -46.35 18.13
CA LEU A 168 -30.54 -47.53 18.96
C LEU A 168 -30.47 -48.82 18.12
N THR A 169 -29.38 -49.56 18.29
CA THR A 169 -29.15 -50.86 17.64
C THR A 169 -29.12 -52.01 18.63
N ALA A 170 -28.60 -51.77 19.84
CA ALA A 170 -28.56 -52.72 20.94
C ALA A 170 -28.49 -51.97 22.27
N SER A 171 -28.90 -52.61 23.36
CA SER A 171 -28.72 -52.07 24.70
C SER A 171 -28.44 -53.16 25.74
N HIS A 172 -27.81 -52.76 26.84
CA HIS A 172 -27.54 -53.58 28.00
C HIS A 172 -27.80 -52.79 29.29
N VAL A 173 -28.26 -53.44 30.36
CA VAL A 173 -28.57 -52.80 31.63
C VAL A 173 -27.74 -53.42 32.74
N PHE A 174 -27.10 -52.58 33.55
CA PHE A 174 -26.48 -52.97 34.81
C PHE A 174 -27.33 -52.44 35.97
N ASP A 175 -27.75 -53.34 36.88
CA ASP A 175 -28.51 -52.99 38.08
C ASP A 175 -27.58 -52.94 39.30
N PHE A 176 -27.61 -51.83 40.01
CA PHE A 176 -26.88 -51.59 41.25
C PHE A 176 -27.83 -51.76 42.44
N GLU A 177 -28.00 -53.02 42.82
CA GLU A 177 -28.92 -53.45 43.86
C GLU A 177 -28.47 -53.05 45.28
N LYS A 178 -29.40 -53.16 46.23
CA LYS A 178 -29.14 -52.99 47.66
C LYS A 178 -29.82 -54.10 48.47
N GLU A 179 -29.28 -54.42 49.64
CA GLU A 179 -29.94 -55.32 50.58
C GLU A 179 -30.78 -54.54 51.61
N GLY A 180 -32.07 -54.88 51.72
CA GLY A 180 -32.96 -54.34 52.75
C GLY A 180 -33.02 -52.80 52.81
N SER A 181 -32.67 -52.24 53.98
CA SER A 181 -32.71 -50.80 54.26
C SER A 181 -31.38 -50.08 53.98
N GLU A 182 -30.42 -50.71 53.29
CA GLU A 182 -29.18 -50.06 52.90
C GLU A 182 -29.40 -48.86 51.96
N THR A 183 -28.38 -48.02 51.87
CA THR A 183 -28.30 -46.90 50.93
C THR A 183 -28.34 -47.45 49.50
N ILE A 184 -29.12 -46.79 48.64
CA ILE A 184 -29.08 -47.07 47.20
C ILE A 184 -27.71 -46.58 46.68
N PRO A 185 -26.97 -47.39 45.91
CA PRO A 185 -25.71 -46.99 45.31
C PRO A 185 -25.97 -46.04 44.14
N TYR A 186 -26.37 -44.80 44.46
CA TYR A 186 -26.66 -43.78 43.47
C TYR A 186 -25.40 -43.47 42.68
N ILE A 187 -25.51 -43.52 41.35
CA ILE A 187 -24.41 -43.21 40.42
C ILE A 187 -24.24 -41.68 40.38
N HIS A 188 -23.01 -41.23 40.62
CA HIS A 188 -22.64 -39.81 40.74
C HIS A 188 -21.80 -39.29 39.58
N GLY A 189 -21.08 -40.18 38.90
CA GLY A 189 -20.30 -39.87 37.71
C GLY A 189 -20.27 -41.07 36.78
N LEU A 190 -20.23 -40.77 35.49
CA LEU A 190 -20.04 -41.69 34.37
C LEU A 190 -19.03 -41.02 33.43
N GLU A 191 -18.20 -41.79 32.73
CA GLU A 191 -17.38 -41.25 31.63
C GLU A 191 -16.77 -42.40 30.82
N PHE A 192 -16.74 -42.27 29.50
CA PHE A 192 -16.12 -43.26 28.64
C PHE A 192 -14.60 -43.07 28.54
N SER A 193 -13.87 -44.18 28.38
CA SER A 193 -12.49 -44.11 27.89
C SER A 193 -12.46 -43.48 26.47
N PRO A 194 -11.37 -42.84 26.03
CA PRO A 194 -11.25 -42.25 24.70
C PRO A 194 -11.60 -43.19 23.53
N SER A 195 -11.31 -44.50 23.64
CA SER A 195 -11.71 -45.48 22.61
C SER A 195 -13.20 -45.86 22.63
N GLY A 196 -13.93 -45.44 23.66
CA GLY A 196 -15.26 -45.91 24.02
C GLY A 196 -15.29 -47.37 24.51
N GLY A 197 -14.14 -48.02 24.73
CA GLY A 197 -14.02 -49.43 25.12
C GLY A 197 -14.35 -49.74 26.59
N TYR A 198 -14.22 -48.75 27.47
CA TYR A 198 -14.54 -48.84 28.89
C TYR A 198 -15.46 -47.70 29.32
N LEU A 199 -16.29 -47.95 30.32
CA LEU A 199 -17.11 -46.94 31.00
C LEU A 199 -16.73 -46.91 32.47
N TYR A 200 -16.31 -45.76 32.97
CA TYR A 200 -15.98 -45.55 34.38
C TYR A 200 -17.19 -44.98 35.12
N LEU A 201 -17.33 -45.32 36.39
CA LEU A 201 -18.42 -44.84 37.21
C LEU A 201 -18.01 -44.64 38.67
N THR A 202 -18.64 -43.66 39.31
CA THR A 202 -18.57 -43.44 40.75
C THR A 202 -19.96 -43.59 41.35
N HIS A 203 -20.04 -44.15 42.56
CA HIS A 203 -21.29 -44.28 43.27
C HIS A 203 -21.07 -44.39 44.78
N GLN A 204 -22.15 -44.18 45.54
CA GLN A 204 -22.16 -44.49 46.97
C GLN A 204 -22.04 -46.00 47.19
N THR A 205 -21.35 -46.40 48.24
CA THR A 205 -21.10 -47.82 48.51
C THR A 205 -22.21 -48.46 49.34
N ASN A 206 -22.41 -49.77 49.14
CA ASN A 206 -23.22 -50.61 50.00
C ASN A 206 -22.60 -52.02 50.10
N SER A 207 -23.30 -53.00 50.67
CA SER A 207 -22.77 -54.36 50.83
C SER A 207 -22.55 -55.12 49.51
N LEU A 208 -23.38 -54.85 48.49
CA LEU A 208 -23.31 -55.48 47.16
C LEU A 208 -22.35 -54.76 46.21
N HIS A 209 -22.15 -53.46 46.42
CA HIS A 209 -21.30 -52.57 45.62
C HIS A 209 -20.33 -51.82 46.55
N PRO A 210 -19.31 -52.50 47.10
CA PRO A 210 -18.45 -51.94 48.15
C PRO A 210 -17.39 -50.96 47.63
N ASN A 211 -17.15 -50.91 46.32
CA ASN A 211 -16.11 -50.05 45.73
C ASN A 211 -16.76 -48.77 45.19
N PRO A 212 -16.33 -47.58 45.61
CA PRO A 212 -16.96 -46.32 45.20
C PRO A 212 -16.58 -45.86 43.78
N LEU A 213 -15.60 -46.52 43.15
CA LEU A 213 -15.07 -46.21 41.83
C LEU A 213 -14.85 -47.53 41.08
N GLU A 214 -15.57 -47.69 39.98
CA GLU A 214 -15.65 -48.93 39.23
C GLU A 214 -15.59 -48.65 37.72
N PHE A 215 -15.43 -49.70 36.92
CA PHE A 215 -15.46 -49.62 35.46
C PHE A 215 -16.11 -50.87 34.84
N ILE A 216 -16.60 -50.72 33.62
CA ILE A 216 -17.20 -51.79 32.82
C ILE A 216 -16.39 -51.96 31.54
N ASP A 217 -16.01 -53.20 31.24
CA ASP A 217 -15.42 -53.57 29.95
C ASP A 217 -16.53 -53.76 28.91
N LEU A 218 -16.65 -52.80 27.99
CA LEU A 218 -17.70 -52.78 26.98
C LEU A 218 -17.40 -53.68 25.78
N GLN A 219 -16.20 -54.29 25.74
CA GLN A 219 -15.87 -55.34 24.77
C GLN A 219 -16.24 -56.74 25.31
N ASN A 220 -16.35 -56.88 26.63
CA ASN A 220 -16.74 -58.13 27.28
C ASN A 220 -17.66 -57.89 28.48
N LEU A 221 -18.94 -57.62 28.20
CA LEU A 221 -19.98 -57.33 29.19
C LEU A 221 -20.19 -58.47 30.22
N ASN A 222 -19.75 -59.70 29.93
CA ASN A 222 -19.85 -60.82 30.86
C ASN A 222 -18.96 -60.66 32.11
N ASN A 223 -17.96 -59.78 32.04
CA ASN A 223 -17.13 -59.45 33.19
C ASN A 223 -17.90 -58.63 34.24
N GLY A 224 -19.06 -58.07 33.89
CA GLY A 224 -19.82 -57.24 34.81
C GLY A 224 -19.10 -55.94 35.19
N VAL A 225 -19.48 -55.39 36.33
CA VAL A 225 -18.84 -54.21 36.92
C VAL A 225 -17.58 -54.63 37.68
N GLN A 226 -16.48 -53.90 37.51
CA GLN A 226 -15.16 -54.24 38.04
C GLN A 226 -14.60 -53.09 38.90
N PRO A 227 -13.94 -53.38 40.04
CA PRO A 227 -13.34 -52.34 40.88
C PRO A 227 -12.15 -51.66 40.21
N LEU A 228 -12.05 -50.33 40.33
CA LEU A 228 -10.84 -49.58 39.99
C LEU A 228 -10.01 -49.34 41.26
N ASN A 229 -8.92 -50.10 41.43
CA ASN A 229 -8.10 -50.02 42.64
C ASN A 229 -7.24 -48.76 42.68
N VAL A 230 -7.67 -47.78 43.47
CA VAL A 230 -6.96 -46.49 43.67
C VAL A 230 -6.78 -46.17 45.16
N PRO A 231 -5.77 -45.37 45.53
CA PRO A 231 -5.62 -44.90 46.90
C PRO A 231 -6.82 -44.04 47.32
N ASN A 232 -7.31 -44.24 48.55
CA ASN A 232 -8.41 -43.48 49.14
C ASN A 232 -9.65 -43.41 48.22
N ALA A 233 -10.07 -44.53 47.63
CA ALA A 233 -11.16 -44.58 46.66
C ALA A 233 -12.47 -43.91 47.15
N ALA A 234 -12.75 -43.96 48.46
CA ALA A 234 -13.92 -43.31 49.09
C ALA A 234 -13.99 -41.79 48.89
N ASP A 235 -12.85 -41.14 48.62
CA ASP A 235 -12.78 -39.70 48.35
C ASP A 235 -13.49 -39.31 47.04
N TYR A 236 -13.77 -40.26 46.14
CA TYR A 236 -14.31 -40.02 44.80
C TYR A 236 -15.77 -40.46 44.63
N GLN A 237 -16.42 -41.02 45.66
CA GLN A 237 -17.78 -41.60 45.56
C GLN A 237 -18.88 -40.61 45.12
N PHE A 238 -18.61 -39.30 45.24
CA PHE A 238 -19.51 -38.20 44.85
C PHE A 238 -18.98 -37.40 43.65
N SER A 239 -17.92 -37.87 43.00
CA SER A 239 -17.31 -37.16 41.87
C SER A 239 -18.10 -37.40 40.59
N GLN A 240 -18.43 -36.36 39.83
CA GLN A 240 -18.59 -36.54 38.38
C GLN A 240 -17.23 -36.89 37.77
N ILE A 241 -17.23 -37.44 36.55
CA ILE A 241 -16.02 -37.82 35.85
C ILE A 241 -16.05 -37.07 34.52
N GLU A 242 -14.95 -36.43 34.14
CA GLU A 242 -14.87 -35.70 32.86
C GLU A 242 -13.58 -36.03 32.14
N ARG A 243 -13.66 -36.15 30.81
CA ARG A 243 -12.53 -36.28 29.91
C ARG A 243 -12.02 -34.91 29.48
N GLY A 244 -10.82 -34.53 29.91
CA GLY A 244 -10.20 -33.29 29.43
C GLY A 244 -9.75 -33.38 27.96
N THR A 245 -9.45 -32.23 27.34
CA THR A 245 -8.91 -32.12 25.96
C THR A 245 -7.59 -32.88 25.71
N ASN A 246 -6.92 -33.30 26.79
CA ASN A 246 -5.73 -34.16 26.75
C ASN A 246 -6.04 -35.66 26.75
N GLY A 247 -7.32 -36.06 26.69
CA GLY A 247 -7.81 -37.44 26.67
C GLY A 247 -7.78 -38.15 28.03
N LYS A 248 -7.42 -37.47 29.12
CA LYS A 248 -7.38 -38.07 30.46
C LYS A 248 -8.69 -37.85 31.19
N LEU A 249 -9.07 -38.81 32.04
CA LEU A 249 -10.24 -38.70 32.90
C LEU A 249 -9.87 -38.02 34.22
N TYR A 250 -10.72 -37.14 34.72
CA TYR A 250 -10.52 -36.38 35.94
C TYR A 250 -11.59 -36.69 37.00
N PHE A 251 -11.17 -36.71 38.26
CA PHE A 251 -12.00 -37.07 39.41
C PHE A 251 -11.76 -36.09 40.56
N ALA A 252 -12.81 -35.48 41.09
CA ALA A 252 -12.77 -34.66 42.30
C ALA A 252 -12.66 -35.53 43.55
N GLY A 253 -11.55 -35.37 44.28
CA GLY A 253 -11.30 -36.05 45.55
C GLY A 253 -11.60 -35.14 46.73
N GLN A 254 -12.36 -35.65 47.69
CA GLN A 254 -12.62 -34.99 48.98
C GLN A 254 -11.82 -35.68 50.09
N SER A 255 -10.84 -34.98 50.67
CA SER A 255 -10.18 -35.43 51.90
C SER A 255 -11.02 -35.12 53.14
N GLY A 256 -11.26 -36.13 53.99
CA GLY A 256 -11.96 -35.96 55.27
C GLY A 256 -13.45 -35.67 55.14
N THR A 257 -14.06 -34.98 56.11
CA THR A 257 -15.51 -34.73 56.18
C THR A 257 -15.95 -33.35 55.66
N SER A 258 -15.09 -32.65 54.92
CA SER A 258 -15.42 -31.32 54.40
C SER A 258 -16.36 -31.41 53.18
N ASN A 259 -17.23 -30.42 52.95
CA ASN A 259 -18.04 -30.36 51.71
C ASN A 259 -17.27 -29.76 50.52
N THR A 260 -15.94 -29.83 50.57
CA THR A 260 -15.04 -29.26 49.57
C THR A 260 -14.11 -30.35 49.04
N ALA A 261 -14.07 -30.56 47.73
CA ALA A 261 -13.02 -31.36 47.11
C ALA A 261 -11.73 -30.54 47.07
N ASP A 262 -10.62 -31.16 47.47
CA ASP A 262 -9.31 -30.51 47.64
C ASP A 262 -8.34 -30.80 46.49
N ARG A 263 -8.70 -31.75 45.62
CA ARG A 263 -7.86 -32.18 44.50
C ARG A 263 -8.66 -32.73 43.33
N LEU A 264 -8.05 -32.65 42.15
CA LEU A 264 -8.39 -33.49 41.02
C LEU A 264 -7.35 -34.60 40.88
N SER A 265 -7.82 -35.83 40.85
CA SER A 265 -7.05 -36.99 40.41
C SER A 265 -7.27 -37.24 38.94
N THR A 266 -6.33 -37.94 38.31
CA THR A 266 -6.50 -38.31 36.90
C THR A 266 -6.07 -39.75 36.62
N LEU A 267 -6.78 -40.38 35.68
CA LEU A 267 -6.37 -41.63 35.06
C LEU A 267 -5.66 -41.30 33.74
N SER A 268 -4.33 -41.45 33.74
CA SER A 268 -3.48 -41.01 32.62
C SER A 268 -3.61 -41.85 31.34
N ASN A 269 -4.12 -43.07 31.46
CA ASN A 269 -4.51 -43.94 30.34
C ASN A 269 -5.73 -44.77 30.77
N SER A 270 -6.92 -44.33 30.33
CA SER A 270 -8.21 -44.95 30.58
C SER A 270 -8.62 -46.01 29.55
N ASP A 271 -7.84 -46.21 28.48
CA ASP A 271 -8.05 -47.33 27.55
C ASP A 271 -7.36 -48.63 28.00
N SER A 272 -6.66 -48.59 29.13
CA SER A 272 -5.97 -49.76 29.70
C SER A 272 -6.09 -49.79 31.23
N PRO A 273 -7.29 -49.93 31.81
CA PRO A 273 -7.45 -50.11 33.25
C PRO A 273 -6.73 -51.40 33.70
N THR A 274 -5.90 -51.30 34.74
CA THR A 274 -5.29 -52.48 35.36
C THR A 274 -6.25 -53.01 36.43
N ASN A 275 -6.72 -54.26 36.27
CA ASN A 275 -7.76 -54.88 37.10
C ASN A 275 -7.19 -55.81 38.18
N ASN A 276 -5.95 -55.58 38.63
CA ASN A 276 -5.34 -56.46 39.62
C ASN A 276 -5.81 -56.07 41.03
N THR A 277 -6.63 -56.93 41.65
CA THR A 277 -7.15 -56.80 43.03
C THR A 277 -6.08 -56.67 44.11
N THR A 278 -4.80 -56.86 43.78
CA THR A 278 -3.66 -56.75 44.71
C THR A 278 -2.75 -55.54 44.47
N TRP A 279 -2.91 -54.78 43.39
CA TRP A 279 -2.01 -53.66 43.07
C TRP A 279 -2.79 -52.38 42.71
N ILE A 280 -2.30 -51.24 43.19
CA ILE A 280 -2.81 -49.91 42.81
C ILE A 280 -2.65 -49.74 41.30
N ASN A 281 -3.67 -49.18 40.65
CA ASN A 281 -3.62 -48.91 39.22
C ASN A 281 -2.44 -47.96 38.89
N THR A 282 -1.52 -48.42 38.04
CA THR A 282 -0.29 -47.71 37.70
C THR A 282 -0.51 -46.43 36.90
N ASN A 283 -1.68 -46.27 36.28
CA ASN A 283 -2.03 -45.09 35.49
C ASN A 283 -2.69 -43.99 36.33
N TRP A 284 -2.97 -44.25 37.62
CA TRP A 284 -3.62 -43.32 38.53
C TRP A 284 -2.66 -42.28 39.11
N VAL A 285 -3.06 -41.01 39.06
CA VAL A 285 -2.37 -39.89 39.71
C VAL A 285 -3.32 -39.23 40.70
N ASN A 286 -3.06 -39.41 42.00
CA ASN A 286 -3.99 -39.06 43.08
C ASN A 286 -4.14 -37.54 43.37
N SER A 287 -3.23 -36.72 42.86
CA SER A 287 -3.24 -35.27 43.11
C SER A 287 -2.63 -34.56 41.90
N ALA A 288 -3.31 -34.68 40.77
CA ALA A 288 -2.85 -34.06 39.52
C ALA A 288 -2.96 -32.54 39.56
N LEU A 289 -4.02 -32.02 40.19
CA LEU A 289 -4.26 -30.59 40.40
C LEU A 289 -4.84 -30.36 41.80
N SER A 290 -4.48 -29.24 42.44
CA SER A 290 -5.13 -28.78 43.67
C SER A 290 -6.32 -27.90 43.29
N VAL A 291 -7.47 -28.12 43.92
CA VAL A 291 -8.72 -27.38 43.68
C VAL A 291 -9.44 -27.08 45.00
N SER A 292 -10.48 -26.26 44.93
CA SER A 292 -11.40 -25.99 46.04
C SER A 292 -12.83 -25.97 45.51
N TYR A 293 -13.35 -27.15 45.17
CA TYR A 293 -14.70 -27.29 44.61
C TYR A 293 -15.72 -27.55 45.71
N GLN A 294 -16.72 -26.68 45.80
CA GLN A 294 -17.85 -26.89 46.69
C GLN A 294 -18.77 -27.97 46.13
N ALA A 295 -19.22 -28.89 46.97
CA ALA A 295 -20.22 -29.88 46.57
C ALA A 295 -21.56 -29.19 46.23
N SER A 296 -22.20 -29.64 45.16
CA SER A 296 -23.53 -29.21 44.72
C SER A 296 -24.60 -30.17 45.24
N TYR A 297 -25.60 -29.63 45.94
CA TYR A 297 -26.78 -30.38 46.44
C TYR A 297 -28.04 -30.08 45.62
N ARG A 298 -27.98 -30.19 44.29
CA ARG A 298 -29.08 -29.88 43.34
C ARG A 298 -29.51 -28.39 43.36
N GLY A 299 -28.73 -27.51 43.98
CA GLY A 299 -29.10 -26.12 44.22
C GLY A 299 -29.95 -25.89 45.48
N LEU A 300 -30.12 -26.91 46.33
CA LEU A 300 -30.62 -26.73 47.68
C LEU A 300 -29.55 -26.04 48.55
N PRO A 301 -29.95 -25.23 49.55
CA PRO A 301 -29.02 -24.72 50.55
C PRO A 301 -28.27 -25.90 51.21
N SER A 302 -26.95 -25.75 51.43
CA SER A 302 -26.07 -26.78 52.01
C SER A 302 -26.49 -27.27 53.42
N THR A 303 -27.48 -26.63 54.04
CA THR A 303 -27.99 -26.92 55.38
C THR A 303 -29.01 -28.06 55.45
N THR A 304 -29.47 -28.60 54.31
CA THR A 304 -30.31 -29.81 54.22
C THR A 304 -29.63 -30.92 53.39
N PRO A 305 -28.55 -31.56 53.89
CA PRO A 305 -27.72 -32.46 53.10
C PRO A 305 -28.34 -33.86 53.05
N TYR A 306 -28.99 -34.20 51.93
CA TYR A 306 -29.16 -35.59 51.55
C TYR A 306 -27.90 -36.00 50.78
N GLU A 307 -27.15 -36.99 51.27
CA GLU A 307 -25.91 -37.47 50.64
C GLU A 307 -26.14 -37.95 49.20
N SER A 308 -27.34 -38.47 48.88
CA SER A 308 -27.74 -38.82 47.50
C SER A 308 -27.83 -37.62 46.55
N PHE A 309 -27.81 -36.39 47.05
CA PHE A 309 -27.73 -35.21 46.21
C PHE A 309 -26.34 -34.60 46.19
N LYS A 310 -25.36 -35.14 46.89
CA LYS A 310 -24.03 -34.55 46.92
C LYS A 310 -23.27 -34.90 45.65
N SER A 311 -22.82 -33.91 44.89
CA SER A 311 -21.94 -34.15 43.75
C SER A 311 -20.88 -33.08 43.60
N TYR A 312 -19.69 -33.46 43.16
CA TYR A 312 -18.65 -32.55 42.70
C TYR A 312 -18.72 -32.43 41.19
N THR A 313 -19.39 -31.37 40.74
CA THR A 313 -19.52 -31.08 39.32
C THR A 313 -18.22 -30.57 38.73
N LEU A 314 -17.85 -31.12 37.59
CA LEU A 314 -16.67 -30.71 36.83
C LEU A 314 -17.11 -29.84 35.63
N PRO A 315 -16.24 -28.98 35.10
CA PRO A 315 -16.66 -27.91 34.18
C PRO A 315 -16.75 -28.30 32.70
N ASP A 316 -16.33 -29.50 32.30
CA ASP A 316 -16.51 -29.98 30.93
C ASP A 316 -17.92 -30.58 30.78
N GLN A 317 -18.55 -30.43 29.61
CA GLN A 317 -19.94 -30.87 29.37
C GLN A 317 -20.11 -31.52 27.98
N ILE A 318 -19.06 -31.51 27.15
CA ILE A 318 -18.94 -32.31 25.93
C ILE A 318 -17.55 -32.92 25.98
N ASP A 319 -17.47 -34.23 26.17
CA ASP A 319 -16.25 -34.93 26.54
C ASP A 319 -15.03 -34.57 25.65
N GLY A 320 -14.10 -33.78 26.19
CA GLY A 320 -12.86 -33.40 25.51
C GLY A 320 -13.02 -32.30 24.46
N GLU A 321 -14.13 -31.57 24.46
CA GLU A 321 -14.36 -30.42 23.58
C GLU A 321 -13.37 -29.28 23.89
N ASP A 322 -12.70 -28.79 22.85
CA ASP A 322 -11.88 -27.59 22.96
C ASP A 322 -12.74 -26.34 22.71
N TYR A 323 -13.39 -25.86 23.77
CA TYR A 323 -14.18 -24.63 23.73
C TYR A 323 -13.35 -23.38 23.33
N PHE A 324 -12.02 -23.41 23.45
CA PHE A 324 -11.15 -22.31 23.02
C PHE A 324 -10.89 -22.33 21.50
N ALA A 325 -10.82 -23.52 20.89
CA ALA A 325 -10.72 -23.67 19.44
C ALA A 325 -11.88 -22.98 18.71
N HIS A 326 -13.08 -22.94 19.32
CA HIS A 326 -14.24 -22.24 18.76
C HIS A 326 -13.95 -20.75 18.47
N PHE A 327 -13.28 -20.05 19.39
CA PHE A 327 -12.92 -18.63 19.22
C PHE A 327 -11.81 -18.38 18.21
N THR A 328 -11.11 -19.42 17.77
CA THR A 328 -9.96 -19.32 16.86
C THR A 328 -10.14 -20.14 15.57
N ALA A 329 -11.34 -20.72 15.37
CA ALA A 329 -11.66 -21.59 14.25
C ALA A 329 -11.50 -20.93 12.88
N THR A 330 -11.75 -19.61 12.81
CA THR A 330 -11.53 -18.80 11.61
C THR A 330 -10.80 -17.51 11.98
N GLN A 331 -10.20 -16.86 10.97
CA GLN A 331 -9.58 -15.55 11.17
C GLN A 331 -10.56 -14.51 11.69
N GLU A 332 -11.80 -14.50 11.18
CA GLU A 332 -12.83 -13.59 11.66
C GLU A 332 -13.19 -13.88 13.11
N CYS A 333 -13.30 -15.16 13.48
CA CYS A 333 -13.57 -15.55 14.86
C CYS A 333 -12.48 -15.16 15.83
N CYS A 334 -11.22 -15.38 15.44
CA CYS A 334 -10.11 -14.88 16.23
C CYS A 334 -10.18 -13.36 16.36
N ARG A 335 -10.41 -12.63 15.26
CA ARG A 335 -10.52 -11.17 15.26
C ARG A 335 -11.67 -10.68 16.15
N GLN A 336 -12.76 -11.43 16.26
CA GLN A 336 -13.88 -11.07 17.13
C GLN A 336 -13.57 -11.30 18.61
N SER A 337 -12.92 -12.42 18.93
CA SER A 337 -12.57 -12.81 20.31
C SER A 337 -11.38 -12.04 20.90
N GLN A 338 -10.50 -11.48 20.06
CA GLN A 338 -9.39 -10.67 20.54
C GLN A 338 -9.84 -9.33 21.12
N ILE A 339 -9.20 -8.91 22.22
CA ILE A 339 -9.34 -7.57 22.77
C ILE A 339 -8.38 -6.63 22.01
N TYR A 340 -8.95 -5.55 21.48
CA TYR A 340 -8.22 -4.48 20.79
C TYR A 340 -8.28 -3.19 21.61
N THR A 341 -7.24 -2.36 21.50
CA THR A 341 -7.23 -1.01 22.07
C THR A 341 -8.33 -0.15 21.47
N ILE A 342 -8.56 -0.31 20.16
CA ILE A 342 -9.51 0.44 19.35
C ILE A 342 -10.31 -0.53 18.49
N ASP A 343 -11.65 -0.44 18.51
CA ASP A 343 -12.42 -1.01 17.41
C ASP A 343 -12.37 -0.11 16.17
N SER A 344 -13.00 1.06 16.29
CA SER A 344 -12.93 2.14 15.32
C SER A 344 -12.64 3.46 16.02
N TYR A 345 -11.74 4.28 15.48
CA TYR A 345 -11.46 5.61 16.02
C TYR A 345 -11.31 6.66 14.92
N THR A 346 -11.92 7.82 15.16
CA THR A 346 -11.78 9.01 14.30
C THR A 346 -11.15 10.12 15.11
N VAL A 347 -10.02 10.66 14.63
CA VAL A 347 -9.30 11.74 15.30
C VAL A 347 -10.21 12.97 15.41
N SER A 348 -10.47 13.40 16.64
CA SER A 348 -11.36 14.53 16.94
C SER A 348 -10.61 15.85 17.13
N ALA A 349 -9.38 15.80 17.64
CA ALA A 349 -8.54 16.97 17.87
C ALA A 349 -8.05 17.59 16.56
N TYR A 350 -8.03 18.92 16.48
CA TYR A 350 -7.56 19.65 15.30
C TYR A 350 -6.12 19.29 14.94
N ASN A 351 -5.24 19.30 15.94
CA ASN A 351 -3.90 18.73 15.86
C ASN A 351 -3.73 17.77 17.03
N SER A 352 -3.26 16.56 16.77
CA SER A 352 -3.03 15.52 17.77
C SER A 352 -1.66 14.92 17.58
N THR A 353 -0.87 14.82 18.66
CA THR A 353 0.38 14.07 18.68
C THR A 353 0.20 12.90 19.63
N TRP A 354 0.43 11.68 19.15
CA TRP A 354 0.40 10.46 19.95
C TRP A 354 1.82 9.95 20.11
N GLU A 355 2.22 9.77 21.36
CA GLU A 355 3.51 9.24 21.77
C GLU A 355 3.32 8.36 23.03
N PRO A 356 4.33 7.58 23.43
CA PRO A 356 4.22 6.71 24.60
C PRO A 356 3.87 7.50 25.86
N GLY A 357 2.80 7.08 26.56
CA GLY A 357 2.28 7.79 27.74
C GLY A 357 1.44 9.04 27.43
N ASN A 358 1.37 9.50 26.19
CA ASN A 358 0.58 10.66 25.78
C ASN A 358 -0.19 10.37 24.49
N ASN A 359 -1.32 9.69 24.63
CA ASN A 359 -2.27 9.41 23.56
C ASN A 359 -3.69 9.22 24.15
N PRO A 360 -4.76 9.19 23.33
CA PRO A 360 -6.14 9.07 23.81
C PRO A 360 -6.44 7.79 24.61
N PHE A 361 -5.54 6.81 24.58
CA PHE A 361 -5.70 5.49 25.19
C PHE A 361 -4.70 5.26 26.34
N THR A 362 -3.97 6.29 26.80
CA THR A 362 -3.02 6.17 27.92
C THR A 362 -3.65 5.53 29.16
N SER A 363 -4.94 5.74 29.45
CA SER A 363 -5.63 5.09 30.57
C SER A 363 -5.82 3.57 30.40
N LEU A 364 -5.81 3.08 29.16
CA LEU A 364 -5.95 1.66 28.81
C LEU A 364 -4.60 0.96 28.67
N ILE A 365 -3.62 1.62 28.04
CA ILE A 365 -2.32 1.00 27.69
C ILE A 365 -1.14 1.56 28.49
N GLY A 366 -1.35 2.54 29.37
CA GLY A 366 -0.27 3.17 30.13
C GLY A 366 0.76 3.85 29.23
N ASN A 367 2.04 3.53 29.45
CA ASN A 367 3.17 4.02 28.67
C ASN A 367 3.57 3.08 27.51
N ASP A 368 2.72 2.13 27.15
CA ASP A 368 2.99 1.25 26.01
C ASP A 368 3.05 2.07 24.71
N THR A 369 3.86 1.56 23.78
CA THR A 369 4.05 2.10 22.43
C THR A 369 3.05 1.50 21.43
N ILE A 370 2.37 0.42 21.82
CA ILE A 370 1.51 -0.38 20.94
C ILE A 370 0.04 0.00 21.08
N ILE A 371 -0.61 0.30 19.96
CA ILE A 371 -2.07 0.44 19.85
C ILE A 371 -2.58 -0.59 18.83
N THR A 372 -3.53 -1.42 19.24
CA THR A 372 -4.16 -2.41 18.34
C THR A 372 -5.51 -1.91 17.83
N VAL A 373 -5.77 -2.06 16.53
CA VAL A 373 -6.95 -1.54 15.82
C VAL A 373 -7.73 -2.65 15.13
N LYS A 374 -8.98 -2.90 15.54
CA LYS A 374 -9.83 -3.98 15.01
C LYS A 374 -10.42 -3.70 13.63
N SER A 375 -10.81 -2.44 13.37
CA SER A 375 -11.60 -2.10 12.18
C SER A 375 -11.02 -0.89 11.42
N LYS A 376 -10.99 0.31 12.01
CA LYS A 376 -10.47 1.50 11.29
C LYS A 376 -9.90 2.59 12.18
N LEU A 377 -8.89 3.27 11.66
CA LEU A 377 -8.38 4.55 12.17
C LEU A 377 -8.55 5.62 11.11
N VAL A 378 -9.25 6.70 11.43
CA VAL A 378 -9.57 7.78 10.48
C VAL A 378 -8.95 9.10 10.94
N VAL A 379 -8.17 9.72 10.07
CA VAL A 379 -7.74 11.12 10.17
C VAL A 379 -8.65 11.94 9.23
N PRO A 380 -9.72 12.54 9.77
CA PRO A 380 -10.72 13.18 8.92
C PRO A 380 -10.21 14.52 8.39
N ALA A 381 -10.96 15.09 7.44
CA ALA A 381 -10.69 16.44 6.94
C ALA A 381 -10.55 17.45 8.09
N LEU A 382 -9.72 18.47 7.89
CA LEU A 382 -9.44 19.52 8.87
C LEU A 382 -8.67 19.07 10.13
N ARG A 383 -8.24 17.81 10.20
CA ARG A 383 -7.49 17.27 11.36
C ARG A 383 -6.08 16.85 10.96
N SER A 384 -5.18 16.90 11.94
CA SER A 384 -3.84 16.32 11.83
C SER A 384 -3.56 15.34 12.96
N LEU A 385 -2.88 14.25 12.62
CA LEU A 385 -2.37 13.25 13.55
C LEU A 385 -0.88 13.05 13.31
N THR A 386 -0.09 13.21 14.35
CA THR A 386 1.33 12.84 14.37
C THR A 386 1.50 11.63 15.28
N LEU A 387 2.00 10.54 14.72
CA LEU A 387 2.43 9.37 15.48
C LEU A 387 3.95 9.46 15.68
N LYS A 388 4.39 9.49 16.93
CA LYS A 388 5.80 9.67 17.29
C LYS A 388 6.27 8.54 18.19
N ASN A 389 7.25 7.75 17.74
CA ASN A 389 7.74 6.56 18.47
C ASN A 389 6.61 5.55 18.81
N MET A 390 5.61 5.43 17.93
CA MET A 390 4.45 4.54 18.15
C MET A 390 4.49 3.34 17.20
N ARG A 391 3.86 2.25 17.64
CA ARG A 391 3.56 1.07 16.81
C ARG A 391 2.05 0.86 16.77
N ILE A 392 1.45 0.94 15.59
CA ILE A 392 0.02 0.69 15.40
C ILE A 392 -0.16 -0.64 14.68
N GLU A 393 -0.84 -1.57 15.33
CA GLU A 393 -1.09 -2.93 14.82
C GLU A 393 -2.55 -3.07 14.40
N PHE A 394 -2.77 -3.36 13.13
CA PHE A 394 -4.09 -3.47 12.52
C PHE A 394 -4.50 -4.94 12.47
N ALA A 395 -5.74 -5.25 12.86
CA ALA A 395 -6.33 -6.54 12.59
C ALA A 395 -6.37 -6.84 11.08
N PRO A 396 -6.54 -8.12 10.69
CA PRO A 396 -6.87 -8.46 9.31
C PRO A 396 -8.03 -7.60 8.79
N GLU A 397 -7.90 -7.10 7.55
CA GLU A 397 -8.87 -6.20 6.90
C GLU A 397 -9.04 -4.79 7.51
N ALA A 398 -8.40 -4.49 8.65
CA ALA A 398 -8.45 -3.14 9.20
C ALA A 398 -7.68 -2.13 8.34
N ILE A 399 -8.06 -0.85 8.43
CA ILE A 399 -7.60 0.20 7.51
C ILE A 399 -7.28 1.52 8.23
N LEU A 400 -6.30 2.25 7.71
CA LEU A 400 -6.07 3.65 8.07
C LEU A 400 -6.53 4.55 6.91
N ILE A 401 -7.37 5.54 7.21
CA ILE A 401 -7.90 6.48 6.21
C ILE A 401 -7.46 7.91 6.54
N VAL A 402 -6.85 8.58 5.59
CA VAL A 402 -6.60 10.03 5.59
C VAL A 402 -7.54 10.68 4.58
N GLU A 403 -8.51 11.44 5.08
CA GLU A 403 -9.58 11.97 4.24
C GLU A 403 -9.15 13.20 3.43
N LYS A 404 -9.78 13.37 2.26
CA LYS A 404 -9.72 14.62 1.50
C LYS A 404 -10.57 15.71 2.16
N GLY A 405 -10.23 16.97 1.91
CA GLY A 405 -11.00 18.13 2.35
C GLY A 405 -12.37 18.23 1.68
N PRO A 406 -13.28 19.06 2.20
CA PRO A 406 -14.62 19.24 1.62
C PRO A 406 -14.58 19.87 0.21
N SER A 407 -15.55 19.48 -0.63
CA SER A 407 -15.70 20.04 -2.00
C SER A 407 -15.97 21.55 -1.97
N TRP A 408 -16.68 22.03 -0.95
CA TRP A 408 -17.02 23.43 -0.73
C TRP A 408 -15.94 24.13 0.11
N GLY A 409 -15.56 25.35 -0.25
CA GLY A 409 -14.68 26.20 0.56
C GLY A 409 -15.12 27.65 0.39
N PHE A 410 -15.60 28.28 1.46
CA PHE A 410 -15.81 29.73 1.48
C PHE A 410 -14.46 30.41 1.74
N PRO A 411 -14.18 31.57 1.13
CA PRO A 411 -13.02 32.37 1.48
C PRO A 411 -12.99 32.63 3.00
N GLY A 412 -11.92 32.19 3.68
CA GLY A 412 -11.75 32.34 5.13
C GLY A 412 -12.15 31.15 6.01
N ILE A 413 -12.70 30.05 5.46
CA ILE A 413 -12.99 28.82 6.21
C ILE A 413 -11.98 27.71 5.83
N PRO A 414 -11.31 27.06 6.80
CA PRO A 414 -10.42 25.92 6.54
C PRO A 414 -11.14 24.84 5.72
N SER A 415 -10.51 24.39 4.64
CA SER A 415 -11.05 23.34 3.75
C SER A 415 -10.02 22.26 3.42
N HIS A 416 -8.95 22.15 4.22
CA HIS A 416 -7.88 21.21 3.97
C HIS A 416 -8.27 19.75 4.25
N GLY A 417 -7.55 18.82 3.61
CA GLY A 417 -7.64 17.40 3.94
C GLY A 417 -7.06 17.06 5.30
N GLY A 418 -7.23 15.80 5.69
CA GLY A 418 -6.55 15.21 6.83
C GLY A 418 -5.05 15.12 6.59
N LYS A 419 -4.26 15.24 7.66
CA LYS A 419 -2.80 15.12 7.61
C LYS A 419 -2.32 14.06 8.59
N LEU A 420 -1.62 13.05 8.10
CA LEU A 420 -0.96 12.04 8.92
C LEU A 420 0.56 12.21 8.82
N PHE A 421 1.22 12.33 9.96
CA PHE A 421 2.66 12.36 10.09
C PHE A 421 3.12 11.13 10.88
N LEU A 422 4.05 10.36 10.33
CA LEU A 422 4.74 9.29 11.02
C LEU A 422 6.17 9.74 11.29
N ASP A 423 6.55 9.77 12.57
CA ASP A 423 7.90 10.09 13.02
C ASP A 423 8.42 8.93 13.87
N ASN A 424 9.44 8.23 13.37
CA ASN A 424 10.00 7.04 14.00
C ASN A 424 8.92 6.01 14.43
N SER A 425 7.91 5.78 13.59
CA SER A 425 6.72 4.99 13.93
C SER A 425 6.49 3.85 12.94
N THR A 426 5.82 2.80 13.39
CA THR A 426 5.52 1.60 12.58
C THR A 426 4.02 1.36 12.47
N LEU A 427 3.53 1.17 11.24
CA LEU A 427 2.19 0.65 10.96
C LEU A 427 2.29 -0.77 10.42
N THR A 428 1.59 -1.72 11.04
CA THR A 428 1.78 -3.16 10.80
C THR A 428 0.53 -3.98 11.07
N ILE A 429 0.57 -5.28 10.80
CA ILE A 429 -0.49 -6.23 11.14
C ILE A 429 -0.37 -6.71 12.61
N ASP A 430 -1.50 -6.85 13.29
CA ASP A 430 -1.64 -7.67 14.49
C ASP A 430 -1.70 -9.16 14.11
N ARG A 431 -0.66 -9.91 14.48
CA ARG A 431 -0.47 -11.31 14.08
C ARG A 431 -1.16 -12.33 14.99
N ARG A 432 -1.88 -11.90 16.03
CA ARG A 432 -2.59 -12.84 16.94
C ARG A 432 -3.58 -13.74 16.20
N CYS A 433 -4.15 -13.26 15.08
CA CYS A 433 -5.10 -13.98 14.24
C CYS A 433 -4.51 -14.47 12.91
N GLY A 434 -3.21 -14.78 12.92
CA GLY A 434 -2.47 -15.35 11.79
C GLY A 434 -1.77 -14.31 10.91
N ASN A 435 -1.31 -14.77 9.75
CA ASN A 435 -0.42 -14.01 8.86
C ASN A 435 -1.15 -13.24 7.74
N ALA A 436 -2.42 -12.86 7.95
CA ALA A 436 -3.11 -12.03 6.97
C ALA A 436 -2.50 -10.63 6.88
N ARG A 437 -2.95 -9.87 5.87
CA ARG A 437 -2.52 -8.50 5.62
C ARG A 437 -3.63 -7.54 6.03
N TRP A 438 -3.26 -6.42 6.63
CA TRP A 438 -4.18 -5.29 6.82
C TRP A 438 -4.31 -4.51 5.51
N GLN A 439 -5.31 -3.64 5.39
CA GLN A 439 -5.61 -2.98 4.10
C GLN A 439 -4.55 -1.96 3.69
N GLY A 440 -3.83 -1.40 4.65
CA GLY A 440 -2.86 -0.33 4.48
C GLY A 440 -3.44 1.08 4.69
N VAL A 441 -2.72 2.09 4.21
CA VAL A 441 -3.12 3.50 4.34
C VAL A 441 -3.79 4.01 3.07
N GLU A 442 -5.03 4.50 3.17
CA GLU A 442 -5.69 5.27 2.11
C GLU A 442 -5.46 6.77 2.29
N VAL A 443 -4.82 7.39 1.30
CA VAL A 443 -4.62 8.84 1.25
C VAL A 443 -5.53 9.40 0.16
N ARG A 444 -6.71 9.84 0.58
CA ARG A 444 -7.80 10.21 -0.33
C ARG A 444 -7.62 11.63 -0.84
N GLY A 445 -7.97 11.86 -2.11
CA GLY A 445 -7.77 13.15 -2.74
C GLY A 445 -8.92 13.62 -3.65
N TRP A 446 -8.75 14.82 -4.18
CA TRP A 446 -9.50 15.36 -5.30
C TRP A 446 -8.64 15.34 -6.56
N ARG A 447 -9.04 14.50 -7.51
CA ARG A 447 -8.34 14.29 -8.78
C ARG A 447 -8.10 15.57 -9.60
N THR A 448 -8.94 16.61 -9.38
CA THR A 448 -8.97 17.88 -10.13
C THR A 448 -8.75 19.11 -9.25
N GLN A 449 -8.19 18.98 -8.05
CA GLN A 449 -7.88 20.15 -7.22
C GLN A 449 -6.36 20.34 -7.08
N PRO A 450 -5.88 21.59 -6.98
CA PRO A 450 -4.46 21.87 -6.78
C PRO A 450 -3.89 21.15 -5.55
N GLN A 451 -2.60 20.87 -5.60
CA GLN A 451 -1.85 20.12 -4.57
C GLN A 451 -0.89 20.99 -3.77
N ASN A 452 -1.21 22.27 -3.55
CA ASN A 452 -0.34 23.15 -2.76
C ASN A 452 -0.34 22.74 -1.28
N TYR A 453 0.48 21.76 -0.91
CA TYR A 453 0.61 21.18 0.44
C TYR A 453 0.92 22.20 1.54
N LEU A 454 1.63 23.27 1.20
CA LEU A 454 1.94 24.37 2.11
C LEU A 454 0.73 25.28 2.37
N SER A 455 -0.33 25.17 1.56
CA SER A 455 -1.54 25.96 1.74
C SER A 455 -2.46 25.34 2.79
N ALA A 456 -2.96 26.16 3.71
CA ALA A 456 -4.07 25.84 4.61
C ALA A 456 -5.39 25.52 3.85
N SER A 457 -5.42 25.69 2.53
CA SER A 457 -6.52 25.30 1.64
C SER A 457 -6.27 24.01 0.85
N ASN A 458 -5.18 23.27 1.11
CA ASN A 458 -4.91 22.01 0.40
C ASN A 458 -5.97 20.95 0.71
N LYS A 459 -6.84 20.67 -0.27
CA LYS A 459 -7.93 19.71 -0.10
C LYS A 459 -7.51 18.25 -0.24
N GLN A 460 -6.24 17.96 -0.53
CA GLN A 460 -5.77 16.58 -0.59
C GLN A 460 -5.54 16.01 0.81
N GLY A 461 -5.83 14.72 0.99
CA GLY A 461 -5.23 13.97 2.08
C GLY A 461 -3.71 13.96 1.94
N TYR A 462 -3.02 14.00 3.09
CA TYR A 462 -1.57 14.13 3.15
C TYR A 462 -1.00 13.09 4.12
N LEU A 463 -0.09 12.26 3.63
CA LEU A 463 0.72 11.36 4.44
C LEU A 463 2.18 11.77 4.33
N GLN A 464 2.83 11.92 5.48
CA GLN A 464 4.28 12.05 5.57
C GLN A 464 4.87 11.00 6.50
N MET A 465 6.01 10.44 6.09
CA MET A 465 6.77 9.44 6.82
C MET A 465 8.21 9.89 6.98
N ASN A 466 8.71 9.90 8.21
CA ASN A 466 10.10 10.20 8.56
C ASN A 466 10.63 9.04 9.41
N ASN A 467 11.72 8.40 8.99
CA ASN A 467 12.33 7.26 9.71
C ASN A 467 11.29 6.19 10.14
N SER A 468 10.29 5.94 9.31
CA SER A 468 9.09 5.19 9.70
C SER A 468 8.89 3.97 8.81
N LYS A 469 8.01 3.06 9.25
CA LYS A 469 7.81 1.78 8.58
C LYS A 469 6.33 1.49 8.32
N ILE A 470 6.00 1.07 7.11
CA ILE A 470 4.71 0.46 6.77
C ILE A 470 4.97 -0.97 6.32
N GLU A 471 4.44 -1.93 7.05
CA GLU A 471 4.72 -3.34 6.81
C GLU A 471 3.47 -4.23 6.88
N TYR A 472 3.56 -5.35 6.18
CA TYR A 472 2.52 -6.37 6.11
C TYR A 472 1.12 -5.89 5.67
N ALA A 473 1.04 -4.85 4.85
CA ALA A 473 -0.20 -4.38 4.25
C ALA A 473 -0.51 -5.08 2.91
N GLN A 474 -1.77 -5.03 2.47
CA GLN A 474 -2.15 -5.36 1.10
C GLN A 474 -1.61 -4.30 0.13
N ILE A 475 -1.86 -3.02 0.40
CA ILE A 475 -1.21 -1.90 -0.29
C ILE A 475 -0.68 -0.99 0.80
N GLY A 476 0.65 -0.85 0.95
CA GLY A 476 1.25 -0.01 1.99
C GLY A 476 0.63 1.38 2.02
N VAL A 477 0.66 2.07 0.89
CA VAL A 477 -0.03 3.35 0.69
C VAL A 477 -0.79 3.39 -0.64
N LEU A 478 -2.09 3.66 -0.57
CA LEU A 478 -2.98 3.89 -1.72
C LEU A 478 -3.34 5.39 -1.78
N ALA A 479 -2.88 6.11 -2.81
CA ALA A 479 -3.24 7.52 -3.04
C ALA A 479 -4.61 7.66 -3.74
N ALA A 480 -5.59 6.95 -3.20
CA ALA A 480 -6.98 6.91 -3.62
C ALA A 480 -7.86 6.34 -2.49
N SER A 481 -9.13 6.05 -2.76
CA SER A 481 -9.94 5.15 -1.93
C SER A 481 -10.34 3.90 -2.69
N ARG A 482 -10.54 2.80 -1.96
CA ARG A 482 -11.20 1.60 -2.50
C ARG A 482 -12.67 1.90 -2.77
N ALA A 483 -13.25 1.20 -3.75
CA ALA A 483 -14.68 1.27 -4.02
C ALA A 483 -15.47 0.56 -2.91
N PRO A 484 -16.64 1.06 -2.50
CA PRO A 484 -17.51 0.36 -1.56
C PRO A 484 -17.87 -1.02 -2.09
N ASN A 485 -17.65 -2.07 -1.28
CA ASN A 485 -17.89 -3.48 -1.64
C ASN A 485 -17.14 -3.97 -2.89
N GLY A 486 -16.10 -3.25 -3.30
CA GLY A 486 -15.28 -3.62 -4.45
C GLY A 486 -14.26 -4.69 -4.10
N ALA A 487 -13.89 -5.52 -5.07
CA ALA A 487 -12.70 -6.37 -4.95
C ALA A 487 -11.46 -5.53 -4.58
N ILE A 488 -10.40 -6.18 -4.07
CA ILE A 488 -9.14 -5.52 -3.63
C ILE A 488 -8.55 -4.54 -4.67
N ASN A 489 -8.86 -4.70 -5.97
CA ASN A 489 -8.39 -3.83 -7.05
C ASN A 489 -9.46 -2.88 -7.61
N SER A 490 -10.57 -2.70 -6.91
CA SER A 490 -11.64 -1.76 -7.29
C SER A 490 -11.48 -0.47 -6.50
N PHE A 491 -11.35 0.65 -7.21
CA PHE A 491 -11.04 1.95 -6.62
C PHE A 491 -12.07 3.01 -7.03
N ASP A 492 -12.35 3.93 -6.12
CA ASP A 492 -13.16 5.10 -6.42
C ASP A 492 -12.30 6.15 -7.15
N THR A 493 -12.52 6.26 -8.45
CA THR A 493 -11.82 7.22 -9.32
C THR A 493 -12.15 8.70 -9.05
N LEU A 494 -13.09 8.98 -8.14
CA LEU A 494 -13.42 10.33 -7.69
C LEU A 494 -12.64 10.75 -6.42
N GLN A 495 -11.88 9.83 -5.82
CA GLN A 495 -11.16 10.04 -4.58
C GLN A 495 -9.65 9.85 -4.70
N THR A 496 -9.09 10.14 -5.88
CA THR A 496 -7.67 10.03 -6.19
C THR A 496 -6.92 11.35 -5.99
N GLY A 497 -5.59 11.30 -5.99
CA GLY A 497 -4.75 12.51 -5.92
C GLY A 497 -4.30 12.88 -4.51
N GLY A 498 -4.27 11.93 -3.58
CA GLY A 498 -3.58 12.10 -2.31
C GLY A 498 -2.09 12.44 -2.50
N ILE A 499 -1.49 13.03 -1.46
CA ILE A 499 -0.06 13.36 -1.42
C ILE A 499 0.64 12.43 -0.43
N VAL A 500 1.70 11.78 -0.88
CA VAL A 500 2.53 10.88 -0.07
C VAL A 500 3.97 11.36 -0.10
N ARG A 501 4.55 11.62 1.07
CA ARG A 501 5.96 11.98 1.21
C ARG A 501 6.65 11.04 2.18
N ALA A 502 7.70 10.35 1.75
CA ALA A 502 8.45 9.46 2.61
C ALA A 502 9.94 9.78 2.58
N PHE A 503 10.55 9.82 3.75
CA PHE A 503 11.95 10.15 3.97
C PHE A 503 12.56 9.10 4.91
N ASP A 504 13.66 8.49 4.49
CA ASP A 504 14.41 7.51 5.29
C ASP A 504 13.51 6.38 5.83
N SER A 505 12.55 5.92 5.02
CA SER A 505 11.43 5.09 5.49
C SER A 505 11.31 3.77 4.72
N ASP A 506 10.73 2.78 5.39
CA ASP A 506 10.70 1.39 4.92
C ASP A 506 9.28 0.92 4.59
N PHE A 507 9.15 0.29 3.43
CA PHE A 507 7.99 -0.46 2.99
C PHE A 507 8.38 -1.94 2.91
N TYR A 508 7.87 -2.74 3.84
CA TYR A 508 8.40 -4.08 4.08
C TYR A 508 7.33 -5.15 4.01
N GLN A 509 7.56 -6.17 3.17
CA GLN A 509 6.66 -7.32 2.99
C GLN A 509 5.22 -6.93 2.63
N ASN A 510 4.90 -5.70 2.20
CA ASN A 510 3.54 -5.40 1.72
C ASN A 510 3.26 -6.19 0.44
N THR A 511 2.00 -6.46 0.07
CA THR A 511 1.69 -7.11 -1.22
C THR A 511 1.99 -6.15 -2.39
N MET A 512 1.70 -4.87 -2.20
CA MET A 512 2.15 -3.73 -2.99
C MET A 512 2.57 -2.63 -2.02
N ASP A 513 3.64 -1.91 -2.29
CA ASP A 513 4.13 -0.88 -1.36
C ASP A 513 3.40 0.45 -1.56
N ALA A 514 3.22 0.87 -2.82
CA ALA A 514 2.53 2.11 -3.13
C ALA A 514 1.73 2.02 -4.44
N TYR A 515 0.54 2.64 -4.45
CA TYR A 515 -0.28 2.76 -5.64
C TYR A 515 -0.85 4.17 -5.81
N PHE A 516 -0.45 4.82 -6.90
CA PHE A 516 -0.97 6.10 -7.37
C PHE A 516 -1.92 5.93 -8.55
N LEU A 517 -3.11 6.50 -8.41
CA LEU A 517 -4.15 6.58 -9.44
C LEU A 517 -4.25 8.00 -10.00
N ASN A 518 -5.17 8.19 -10.93
CA ASN A 518 -5.20 9.38 -11.78
C ASN A 518 -5.19 10.69 -10.99
N TYR A 519 -4.42 11.66 -11.48
CA TYR A 519 -4.44 13.01 -10.95
C TYR A 519 -4.17 13.99 -12.09
N VAL A 520 -5.09 14.91 -12.31
CA VAL A 520 -5.03 15.89 -13.40
C VAL A 520 -5.46 17.24 -12.83
N THR A 521 -4.52 18.16 -12.64
CA THR A 521 -4.83 19.48 -12.09
C THR A 521 -5.48 20.40 -13.13
N PRO A 522 -6.29 21.36 -12.69
CA PRO A 522 -6.51 22.61 -13.41
C PRO A 522 -5.18 23.39 -13.43
N GLY A 523 -4.64 23.65 -14.62
CA GLY A 523 -3.38 24.41 -14.80
C GLY A 523 -2.10 23.57 -14.98
N GLY A 524 -2.17 22.23 -15.05
CA GLY A 524 -1.03 21.39 -15.47
C GLY A 524 0.00 21.02 -14.39
N ILE A 525 -0.21 21.44 -13.14
CA ILE A 525 0.59 21.06 -11.96
C ILE A 525 0.58 19.53 -11.77
N SER A 526 1.75 18.94 -11.55
CA SER A 526 1.88 17.49 -11.29
C SER A 526 1.58 17.11 -9.83
N ASN A 527 1.38 15.82 -9.58
CA ASN A 527 1.32 15.30 -8.22
C ASN A 527 2.64 15.61 -7.49
N GLN A 528 2.56 15.91 -6.19
CA GLN A 528 3.67 16.37 -5.36
C GLN A 528 4.23 15.31 -4.42
N SER A 529 3.89 14.04 -4.67
CA SER A 529 4.40 12.90 -3.91
C SER A 529 5.86 12.63 -4.21
N ARG A 530 6.62 12.25 -3.18
CA ARG A 530 8.06 12.00 -3.26
C ARG A 530 8.53 10.98 -2.24
N PHE A 531 9.57 10.24 -2.59
CA PHE A 531 10.21 9.25 -1.75
C PHE A 531 11.71 9.48 -1.80
N ASN A 532 12.33 9.70 -0.65
CA ASN A 532 13.76 9.97 -0.53
C ASN A 532 14.37 8.93 0.41
N ASN A 533 15.44 8.27 -0.02
CA ASN A 533 16.15 7.27 0.78
C ASN A 533 15.21 6.20 1.38
N CYS A 534 14.26 5.71 0.58
CA CYS A 534 13.26 4.75 1.04
C CYS A 534 13.58 3.34 0.55
N LYS A 535 13.21 2.33 1.35
CA LYS A 535 13.42 0.91 1.00
C LYS A 535 12.10 0.20 0.76
N PHE A 536 12.07 -0.60 -0.29
CA PHE A 536 10.92 -1.39 -0.75
C PHE A 536 11.35 -2.85 -0.85
N THR A 537 11.05 -3.64 0.19
CA THR A 537 11.68 -4.95 0.39
C THR A 537 10.68 -6.09 0.49
N ILE A 538 10.95 -7.15 -0.27
CA ILE A 538 10.35 -8.48 -0.10
C ILE A 538 11.44 -9.50 0.18
N ILE A 539 11.19 -10.37 1.14
CA ILE A 539 11.99 -11.58 1.37
C ILE A 539 11.08 -12.81 1.33
N ASN A 540 11.63 -13.96 0.93
CA ASN A 540 10.94 -15.24 1.08
C ASN A 540 11.33 -15.89 2.41
N ASN A 541 10.44 -15.72 3.39
CA ASN A 541 10.52 -16.30 4.72
C ASN A 541 9.36 -17.29 4.98
N GLY A 542 8.67 -17.75 3.94
CA GLY A 542 7.47 -18.59 4.06
C GLY A 542 6.16 -17.83 4.31
N ASP A 543 6.18 -16.52 4.60
CA ASP A 543 4.97 -15.71 4.84
C ASP A 543 4.05 -15.64 3.61
N TRP A 544 4.56 -15.95 2.42
CA TRP A 544 3.83 -15.82 1.16
C TRP A 544 2.99 -17.04 0.78
N ASN A 545 3.15 -18.21 1.40
CA ASN A 545 2.55 -19.46 0.91
C ASN A 545 1.01 -19.48 0.85
N ASN A 546 0.33 -18.63 1.63
CA ASN A 546 -1.14 -18.61 1.75
C ASN A 546 -1.75 -17.21 1.53
N ILE A 547 -1.04 -16.29 0.88
CA ILE A 547 -1.52 -14.91 0.67
C ILE A 547 -2.11 -14.75 -0.73
N ASN A 548 -3.33 -14.20 -0.82
CA ASN A 548 -4.01 -13.88 -2.08
C ASN A 548 -4.53 -12.43 -2.03
N PRO A 549 -4.19 -11.55 -2.99
CA PRO A 549 -3.30 -11.79 -4.13
C PRO A 549 -1.83 -11.90 -3.74
N GLN A 550 -1.07 -12.70 -4.48
CA GLN A 550 0.39 -12.68 -4.41
C GLN A 550 0.91 -11.32 -4.90
N PRO A 551 2.03 -10.82 -4.36
CA PRO A 551 2.68 -9.62 -4.83
C PRO A 551 3.10 -9.79 -6.30
N PHE A 552 2.56 -8.96 -7.19
CA PHE A 552 2.92 -8.92 -8.60
C PHE A 552 3.76 -7.68 -8.95
N MET A 553 3.55 -6.57 -8.24
CA MET A 553 4.30 -5.34 -8.41
C MET A 553 4.45 -4.58 -7.09
N ARG A 554 5.59 -3.91 -6.88
CA ARG A 554 5.85 -3.14 -5.65
C ARG A 554 5.24 -1.75 -5.73
N PHE A 555 5.57 -1.02 -6.79
CA PHE A 555 5.22 0.38 -6.95
C PHE A 555 4.42 0.57 -8.24
N ARG A 556 3.16 1.00 -8.11
CA ARG A 556 2.22 1.12 -9.23
C ARG A 556 1.80 2.56 -9.47
N MET A 557 1.83 2.98 -10.73
CA MET A 557 1.41 4.31 -11.18
C MET A 557 0.47 4.20 -12.37
N ARG A 558 -0.69 4.85 -12.30
CA ARG A 558 -1.67 4.90 -13.37
C ARG A 558 -2.23 6.30 -13.55
N ASP A 559 -2.07 6.86 -14.75
CA ASP A 559 -2.60 8.17 -15.14
C ASP A 559 -2.17 9.33 -14.22
N VAL A 560 -0.96 9.26 -13.64
CA VAL A 560 -0.41 10.25 -12.69
C VAL A 560 0.90 10.86 -13.18
N MET A 561 1.17 12.12 -12.84
CA MET A 561 2.44 12.78 -13.16
C MET A 561 3.13 13.26 -11.89
N GLY A 562 4.46 13.30 -11.88
CA GLY A 562 5.25 14.00 -10.85
C GLY A 562 5.63 13.17 -9.64
N ILE A 563 5.53 11.85 -9.75
CA ILE A 563 6.04 10.95 -8.70
C ILE A 563 7.56 10.90 -8.80
N ASN A 564 8.26 11.16 -7.70
CA ASN A 564 9.72 11.15 -7.69
C ASN A 564 10.27 10.21 -6.61
N LEU A 565 11.27 9.40 -6.99
CA LEU A 565 11.98 8.44 -6.16
C LEU A 565 13.47 8.80 -6.20
N TYR A 566 14.06 9.18 -5.07
CA TYR A 566 15.45 9.59 -4.94
C TYR A 566 16.20 8.68 -3.98
N GLY A 567 17.31 8.08 -4.41
CA GLY A 567 18.13 7.16 -3.60
C GLY A 567 17.31 6.02 -2.99
N CYS A 568 16.34 5.47 -3.74
CA CYS A 568 15.44 4.45 -3.21
C CYS A 568 15.92 3.05 -3.61
N ASP A 569 15.74 2.09 -2.71
CA ASP A 569 16.13 0.70 -2.89
C ASP A 569 14.92 -0.21 -3.05
N PHE A 570 14.85 -0.94 -4.16
CA PHE A 570 13.90 -2.01 -4.40
C PHE A 570 14.63 -3.35 -4.35
N SER A 571 14.23 -4.24 -3.44
CA SER A 571 14.83 -5.56 -3.28
C SER A 571 13.80 -6.67 -3.20
N ASN A 572 14.07 -7.76 -3.91
CA ASN A 572 13.27 -8.99 -3.91
C ASN A 572 14.18 -10.22 -3.87
N ASP A 573 14.25 -10.85 -2.70
CA ASP A 573 15.08 -12.04 -2.48
C ASP A 573 14.28 -13.34 -2.55
N GLY A 574 13.02 -13.29 -3.00
CA GLY A 574 12.07 -14.32 -2.58
C GLY A 574 11.07 -14.89 -3.59
N LEU A 575 10.63 -14.13 -4.59
CA LEU A 575 9.47 -14.50 -5.40
C LEU A 575 9.73 -14.26 -6.90
N LEU A 576 9.55 -15.31 -7.71
CA LEU A 576 9.76 -15.27 -9.15
C LEU A 576 8.51 -14.67 -9.85
N SER A 577 8.73 -13.75 -10.81
CA SER A 577 7.71 -13.04 -11.62
C SER A 577 7.08 -11.77 -11.00
N GLN A 578 7.90 -10.90 -10.43
CA GLN A 578 7.46 -9.58 -9.94
C GLN A 578 8.09 -8.40 -10.68
N TYR A 579 7.41 -7.26 -10.63
CA TYR A 579 7.86 -5.96 -11.14
C TYR A 579 8.21 -5.03 -9.98
N ALA A 580 9.36 -4.34 -10.03
CA ALA A 580 9.65 -3.32 -9.02
C ALA A 580 8.74 -2.11 -9.24
N ILE A 581 8.78 -1.53 -10.45
CA ILE A 581 7.98 -0.36 -10.81
C ILE A 581 7.13 -0.67 -12.05
N PHE A 582 5.82 -0.46 -11.93
CA PHE A 582 4.88 -0.54 -13.03
C PHE A 582 4.20 0.82 -13.25
N SER A 583 4.40 1.39 -14.44
CA SER A 583 3.86 2.69 -14.85
C SER A 583 3.00 2.54 -16.10
N HIS A 584 1.77 3.07 -16.03
CA HIS A 584 0.88 3.19 -17.17
C HIS A 584 0.41 4.63 -17.33
N ASN A 585 0.66 5.22 -18.50
CA ASN A 585 0.30 6.59 -18.86
C ASN A 585 0.68 7.62 -17.77
N SER A 586 1.87 7.46 -17.19
CA SER A 586 2.32 8.22 -16.02
C SER A 586 3.73 8.78 -16.23
N ARG A 587 4.07 9.86 -15.49
CA ARG A 587 5.41 10.47 -15.45
C ARG A 587 6.03 10.28 -14.08
N PHE A 588 7.22 9.69 -14.03
CA PHE A 588 7.99 9.52 -12.80
C PHE A 588 9.51 9.70 -13.01
N GLY A 589 10.20 9.98 -11.90
CA GLY A 589 11.66 9.97 -11.82
C GLY A 589 12.15 8.88 -10.86
N LEU A 590 13.11 8.06 -11.28
CA LEU A 590 13.90 7.16 -10.45
C LEU A 590 15.36 7.61 -10.53
N MET A 591 15.85 8.25 -9.48
CA MET A 591 17.10 9.01 -9.53
C MET A 591 17.96 8.72 -8.30
N GLY A 592 19.28 8.89 -8.40
CA GLY A 592 20.13 8.95 -7.21
C GLY A 592 19.78 10.16 -6.32
N LEU A 593 20.05 10.04 -5.02
CA LEU A 593 19.98 11.13 -4.06
C LEU A 593 21.36 11.76 -3.89
N CYS A 594 21.42 13.09 -3.82
CA CYS A 594 22.66 13.78 -3.55
C CYS A 594 22.85 13.93 -2.03
N THR A 595 23.95 13.43 -1.49
CA THR A 595 24.17 13.33 -0.04
C THR A 595 25.02 14.45 0.54
N ASN A 596 25.62 15.28 -0.31
CA ASN A 596 26.39 16.43 0.14
C ASN A 596 26.22 17.64 -0.77
N LEU A 597 26.81 18.75 -0.32
CA LEU A 597 26.73 20.04 -0.97
C LEU A 597 27.85 20.24 -2.03
N ASN A 598 28.67 19.23 -2.37
CA ASN A 598 29.76 19.43 -3.32
C ASN A 598 29.27 19.43 -4.77
N THR A 599 30.05 19.95 -5.71
CA THR A 599 29.76 19.87 -7.16
C THR A 599 30.97 19.33 -7.90
N PRO A 600 30.88 18.14 -8.53
CA PRO A 600 29.76 17.19 -8.45
C PRO A 600 29.58 16.65 -7.02
N CYS A 601 28.33 16.46 -6.59
CA CYS A 601 28.06 15.93 -5.25
C CYS A 601 28.25 14.43 -5.22
N THR A 602 28.44 13.90 -4.02
CA THR A 602 28.38 12.46 -3.82
C THR A 602 26.94 12.00 -4.01
N MET A 603 26.74 11.08 -4.95
CA MET A 603 25.45 10.49 -5.26
C MET A 603 25.31 9.18 -4.49
N ASP A 604 24.23 9.07 -3.74
CA ASP A 604 23.68 7.80 -3.28
C ASP A 604 22.73 7.27 -4.36
N TRP A 605 23.05 6.09 -4.89
CA TRP A 605 22.38 5.58 -6.07
C TRP A 605 21.07 4.90 -5.67
N SER A 606 20.03 5.06 -6.49
CA SER A 606 18.87 4.17 -6.34
C SER A 606 19.27 2.75 -6.75
N SER A 607 18.61 1.74 -6.21
CA SER A 607 18.84 0.35 -6.60
C SER A 607 17.56 -0.41 -6.89
N VAL A 608 17.60 -1.31 -7.87
CA VAL A 608 16.51 -2.22 -8.20
C VAL A 608 17.09 -3.61 -8.39
N SER A 609 16.66 -4.57 -7.55
CA SER A 609 17.29 -5.89 -7.52
C SER A 609 16.35 -7.06 -7.29
N GLY A 610 16.61 -8.15 -8.03
CA GLY A 610 15.92 -9.44 -7.85
C GLY A 610 14.52 -9.55 -8.50
N PHE A 611 14.20 -8.69 -9.46
CA PHE A 611 12.88 -8.69 -10.12
C PHE A 611 12.90 -9.36 -11.50
N SER A 612 11.75 -9.87 -11.95
CA SER A 612 11.59 -10.27 -13.36
C SER A 612 11.59 -9.07 -14.31
N MET A 613 11.19 -7.91 -13.80
CA MET A 613 11.25 -6.62 -14.47
C MET A 613 11.59 -5.54 -13.46
N GLY A 614 12.67 -4.78 -13.68
CA GLY A 614 12.96 -3.61 -12.85
C GLY A 614 11.90 -2.53 -13.05
N VAL A 615 11.81 -1.98 -14.27
CA VAL A 615 10.85 -0.93 -14.61
C VAL A 615 10.05 -1.31 -15.86
N TYR A 616 8.73 -1.30 -15.74
CA TYR A 616 7.80 -1.44 -16.86
C TYR A 616 7.01 -0.15 -17.05
N ALA A 617 7.34 0.66 -18.06
CA ALA A 617 6.64 1.91 -18.32
C ALA A 617 5.98 1.93 -19.71
N THR A 618 4.69 2.19 -19.74
CA THR A 618 3.88 2.14 -20.96
C THR A 618 2.98 3.34 -21.09
N SER A 619 2.67 3.73 -22.33
CA SER A 619 1.65 4.72 -22.64
C SER A 619 0.77 4.19 -23.78
N PRO A 620 -0.54 4.50 -23.83
CA PRO A 620 -1.37 4.15 -24.98
C PRO A 620 -0.93 4.84 -26.27
N ILE A 621 -0.33 6.03 -26.16
CA ILE A 621 0.15 6.86 -27.28
C ILE A 621 1.43 7.61 -26.88
N LEU A 622 2.21 8.07 -27.87
CA LEU A 622 3.34 8.99 -27.61
C LEU A 622 2.82 10.29 -27.00
N ASN A 623 3.33 10.65 -25.82
CA ASN A 623 2.88 11.82 -25.06
C ASN A 623 4.06 12.50 -24.35
N ALA A 624 4.35 13.74 -24.73
CA ALA A 624 5.49 14.50 -24.20
C ALA A 624 5.35 14.82 -22.69
N SER A 625 4.12 14.87 -22.18
CA SER A 625 3.82 15.11 -20.76
C SER A 625 3.83 13.84 -19.92
N ARG A 626 4.20 12.68 -20.48
CA ARG A 626 4.20 11.35 -19.82
C ARG A 626 5.55 10.64 -19.95
N ASN A 627 6.62 11.42 -19.90
CA ASN A 627 7.98 10.92 -20.00
C ASN A 627 8.50 10.38 -18.66
N ASN A 628 9.54 9.55 -18.72
CA ASN A 628 10.17 8.96 -17.53
C ASN A 628 11.66 9.27 -17.50
N TYR A 629 12.18 9.48 -16.30
CA TYR A 629 13.58 9.85 -16.08
C TYR A 629 14.23 8.84 -15.13
N ILE A 630 15.26 8.14 -15.62
CA ILE A 630 16.02 7.18 -14.83
C ILE A 630 17.48 7.65 -14.81
N SER A 631 18.05 7.83 -13.62
CA SER A 631 19.47 8.16 -13.52
C SER A 631 20.12 7.71 -12.22
N TYR A 632 21.43 7.48 -12.23
CA TYR A 632 22.18 7.06 -11.02
C TYR A 632 21.48 5.90 -10.31
N THR A 633 21.11 4.88 -11.10
CA THR A 633 20.35 3.72 -10.65
C THR A 633 21.11 2.45 -10.99
N ILE A 634 21.19 1.53 -10.03
CA ILE A 634 21.78 0.21 -10.21
C ILE A 634 20.65 -0.81 -10.44
N PHE A 635 20.65 -1.46 -11.59
CA PHE A 635 19.79 -2.59 -11.91
C PHE A 635 20.61 -3.88 -11.81
N LYS A 636 20.34 -4.70 -10.79
CA LYS A 636 21.11 -5.92 -10.53
C LYS A 636 20.23 -7.15 -10.39
N SER A 637 20.66 -8.27 -10.96
CA SER A 637 19.95 -9.54 -10.83
C SER A 637 18.49 -9.48 -11.29
N ASN A 638 18.15 -8.54 -12.19
CA ASN A 638 16.82 -8.45 -12.79
C ASN A 638 16.83 -9.16 -14.14
N GLN A 639 15.84 -10.02 -14.42
CA GLN A 639 15.78 -10.67 -15.75
C GLN A 639 15.68 -9.64 -16.88
N ARG A 640 14.94 -8.55 -16.63
CA ARG A 640 14.77 -7.43 -17.56
C ARG A 640 14.93 -6.13 -16.77
N GLY A 641 15.82 -5.24 -17.20
CA GLY A 641 16.07 -3.97 -16.50
C GLY A 641 14.92 -2.99 -16.67
N VAL A 642 14.80 -2.40 -17.85
CA VAL A 642 13.79 -1.37 -18.18
C VAL A 642 13.09 -1.71 -19.50
N TYR A 643 11.76 -1.64 -19.50
CA TYR A 643 10.93 -1.73 -20.71
C TYR A 643 10.11 -0.46 -20.90
N TRP A 644 10.23 0.15 -22.07
CA TRP A 644 9.48 1.34 -22.48
C TRP A 644 8.64 1.06 -23.71
N LEU A 645 7.36 1.41 -23.62
CA LEU A 645 6.43 1.38 -24.75
C LEU A 645 5.77 2.75 -24.95
N ASN A 646 5.82 3.27 -26.18
CA ASN A 646 5.21 4.54 -26.58
C ASN A 646 5.64 5.74 -25.71
N GLN A 647 6.93 5.83 -25.38
CA GLN A 647 7.51 6.93 -24.62
C GLN A 647 8.05 8.02 -25.53
N LEU A 648 7.89 9.29 -25.13
CA LEU A 648 8.44 10.46 -25.81
C LEU A 648 9.34 11.22 -24.84
N ASN A 649 10.51 11.72 -25.26
CA ASN A 649 11.41 12.53 -24.42
C ASN A 649 11.81 11.87 -23.07
N SER A 650 11.93 10.54 -23.03
CA SER A 650 12.36 9.81 -21.82
C SER A 650 13.87 9.57 -21.82
N SER A 651 14.49 9.49 -20.65
CA SER A 651 15.96 9.34 -20.55
C SER A 651 16.41 8.34 -19.50
N VAL A 652 17.49 7.61 -19.83
CA VAL A 652 18.24 6.72 -18.94
C VAL A 652 19.69 7.18 -18.99
N VAL A 653 20.21 7.68 -17.86
CA VAL A 653 21.51 8.36 -17.81
C VAL A 653 22.33 7.90 -16.62
N LYS A 654 23.64 7.65 -16.78
CA LYS A 654 24.55 7.31 -15.67
C LYS A 654 24.01 6.22 -14.75
N SER A 655 23.49 5.17 -15.34
CA SER A 655 22.93 4.01 -14.65
C SER A 655 23.75 2.75 -14.96
N ASP A 656 23.69 1.79 -14.06
CA ASP A 656 24.43 0.53 -14.15
C ASP A 656 23.43 -0.62 -14.30
N PHE A 657 23.62 -1.45 -15.32
CA PHE A 657 22.78 -2.61 -15.64
C PHE A 657 23.62 -3.88 -15.62
N GLN A 658 23.54 -4.60 -14.50
CA GLN A 658 24.09 -5.94 -14.34
C GLN A 658 23.03 -6.99 -14.73
N ILE A 659 23.14 -7.51 -15.96
CA ILE A 659 22.12 -8.35 -16.58
C ILE A 659 22.44 -9.85 -16.34
N PRO A 660 21.48 -10.66 -15.86
CA PRO A 660 21.67 -12.11 -15.71
C PRO A 660 21.78 -12.81 -17.06
N THR A 661 22.59 -13.86 -17.11
CA THR A 661 23.05 -14.53 -18.34
C THR A 661 22.07 -15.58 -18.89
N THR A 662 20.78 -15.27 -18.91
CA THR A 662 19.75 -16.12 -19.53
C THR A 662 19.35 -15.52 -20.88
N SER A 663 19.16 -16.37 -21.89
CA SER A 663 18.73 -15.93 -23.22
C SER A 663 17.43 -15.12 -23.16
N GLY A 664 17.42 -13.97 -23.83
CA GLY A 664 16.26 -13.06 -23.87
C GLY A 664 16.20 -12.03 -22.74
N ASN A 665 17.15 -12.05 -21.81
CA ASN A 665 17.34 -10.99 -20.83
C ASN A 665 17.95 -9.75 -21.48
N TYR A 666 17.59 -8.56 -20.97
CA TYR A 666 18.09 -7.30 -21.49
C TYR A 666 18.20 -6.21 -20.42
N GLY A 667 19.10 -5.26 -20.64
CA GLY A 667 19.22 -4.05 -19.82
C GLY A 667 18.08 -3.08 -20.10
N LEU A 668 17.93 -2.66 -21.35
CA LEU A 668 16.94 -1.67 -21.77
C LEU A 668 16.25 -2.08 -23.08
N TYR A 669 14.92 -2.12 -23.08
CA TYR A 669 14.11 -2.32 -24.29
C TYR A 669 13.26 -1.09 -24.54
N ILE A 670 13.46 -0.47 -25.71
CA ILE A 670 12.75 0.71 -26.19
C ILE A 670 11.85 0.29 -27.35
N ASP A 671 10.53 0.23 -27.11
CA ASP A 671 9.51 -0.14 -28.11
C ASP A 671 8.67 1.07 -28.49
N ARG A 672 8.58 1.37 -29.80
CA ARG A 672 7.71 2.44 -30.33
C ARG A 672 7.86 3.78 -29.61
N SER A 673 9.06 4.07 -29.15
CA SER A 673 9.38 5.24 -28.33
C SER A 673 10.40 6.11 -29.08
N THR A 674 10.34 7.42 -28.88
CA THR A 674 11.10 8.36 -29.72
C THR A 674 11.60 9.58 -28.95
N LYS A 675 12.59 10.30 -29.51
CA LYS A 675 13.33 11.39 -28.86
C LYS A 675 13.90 11.03 -27.49
N PHE A 676 14.28 9.77 -27.31
CA PHE A 676 14.86 9.30 -26.06
C PHE A 676 16.36 9.60 -25.98
N LYS A 677 16.89 9.63 -24.75
CA LYS A 677 18.33 9.73 -24.47
C LYS A 677 18.79 8.52 -23.66
N VAL A 678 19.70 7.72 -24.20
CA VAL A 678 20.41 6.65 -23.45
C VAL A 678 21.87 7.03 -23.40
N THR A 679 22.32 7.55 -22.25
CA THR A 679 23.60 8.25 -22.18
C THR A 679 24.45 7.87 -20.97
N GLU A 680 25.73 7.58 -21.17
CA GLU A 680 26.70 7.36 -20.09
C GLU A 680 26.31 6.25 -19.11
N ASN A 681 25.64 5.21 -19.59
CA ASN A 681 25.29 4.03 -18.80
C ASN A 681 26.32 2.91 -18.99
N TYR A 682 26.33 1.96 -18.07
CA TYR A 682 27.11 0.74 -18.16
C TYR A 682 26.17 -0.46 -18.25
N PHE A 683 26.28 -1.25 -19.31
CA PHE A 683 25.51 -2.46 -19.54
C PHE A 683 26.45 -3.65 -19.56
N HIS A 684 26.31 -4.56 -18.59
CA HIS A 684 27.25 -5.66 -18.46
C HIS A 684 26.64 -6.94 -17.90
N SER A 685 27.34 -8.06 -18.11
CA SER A 685 27.02 -9.36 -17.48
C SER A 685 28.27 -9.99 -16.86
N ASN A 686 28.10 -10.98 -15.98
CA ASN A 686 29.20 -11.48 -15.14
C ASN A 686 30.14 -12.48 -15.83
N THR A 687 29.64 -13.33 -16.74
CA THR A 687 30.43 -14.49 -17.22
C THR A 687 29.98 -15.10 -18.56
N ASP A 688 28.69 -15.02 -18.93
CA ASP A 688 28.14 -15.69 -20.13
C ASP A 688 27.38 -14.72 -21.07
N ASN A 689 27.68 -14.79 -22.37
CA ASN A 689 27.30 -13.82 -23.39
C ASN A 689 25.88 -14.04 -23.96
N ALA A 690 24.86 -14.15 -23.11
CA ALA A 690 23.47 -14.43 -23.53
C ALA A 690 22.49 -13.24 -23.35
N ALA A 691 22.95 -12.15 -22.74
CA ALA A 691 22.16 -10.96 -22.40
C ALA A 691 22.36 -9.81 -23.41
N ILE A 692 21.33 -9.00 -23.64
CA ILE A 692 21.37 -7.85 -24.57
C ILE A 692 21.47 -6.54 -23.80
N GLY A 693 22.38 -5.65 -24.20
CA GLY A 693 22.50 -4.32 -23.57
C GLY A 693 21.25 -3.47 -23.81
N VAL A 694 21.10 -2.99 -25.06
CA VAL A 694 19.97 -2.14 -25.47
C VAL A 694 19.26 -2.73 -26.69
N ILE A 695 17.93 -2.77 -26.65
CA ILE A 695 17.06 -3.10 -27.80
C ILE A 695 16.30 -1.86 -28.23
N ALA A 696 16.51 -1.41 -29.48
CA ALA A 696 15.73 -0.36 -30.11
C ALA A 696 14.77 -0.97 -31.14
N ASN A 697 13.47 -0.96 -30.83
CA ASN A 697 12.43 -1.56 -31.66
C ASN A 697 11.44 -0.50 -32.13
N ASN A 698 11.47 -0.22 -33.44
CA ASN A 698 10.50 0.66 -34.09
C ASN A 698 10.44 2.08 -33.47
N THR A 699 11.59 2.72 -33.24
CA THR A 699 11.71 4.02 -32.57
C THR A 699 11.36 5.24 -33.44
N ASP A 700 10.74 4.98 -34.60
CA ASP A 700 10.36 5.95 -35.62
C ASP A 700 11.58 6.62 -36.27
N THR A 701 11.36 7.72 -36.96
CA THR A 701 12.28 8.41 -37.85
C THR A 701 12.81 9.73 -37.27
N GLU A 702 12.38 10.09 -36.06
CA GLU A 702 12.91 11.24 -35.32
C GLU A 702 14.33 10.97 -34.81
N HIS A 703 15.00 12.04 -34.36
CA HIS A 703 16.33 11.94 -33.78
C HIS A 703 16.30 11.18 -32.45
N ASN A 704 16.98 10.03 -32.42
CA ASN A 704 17.11 9.18 -31.26
C ASN A 704 18.59 8.89 -31.03
N GLU A 705 19.02 8.77 -29.78
CA GLU A 705 20.43 8.65 -29.48
C GLU A 705 20.76 7.63 -28.39
N ILE A 706 21.74 6.77 -28.70
CA ILE A 706 22.48 5.94 -27.74
C ILE A 706 23.92 6.46 -27.74
N TYR A 707 24.29 7.18 -26.68
CA TYR A 707 25.52 7.98 -26.62
C TYR A 707 26.41 7.63 -25.44
N LYS A 708 27.70 7.36 -25.68
CA LYS A 708 28.72 7.24 -24.63
C LYS A 708 28.40 6.22 -23.54
N ASN A 709 27.78 5.11 -23.90
CA ASN A 709 27.55 3.98 -22.99
C ASN A 709 28.69 2.97 -23.11
N ASP A 710 28.91 2.21 -22.04
CA ASP A 710 29.84 1.10 -21.99
C ASP A 710 29.07 -0.23 -22.04
N PHE A 711 29.55 -1.16 -22.86
CA PHE A 711 28.95 -2.48 -23.08
C PHE A 711 29.98 -3.59 -22.89
N GLU A 712 29.66 -4.62 -22.09
CA GLU A 712 30.62 -5.68 -21.75
C GLU A 712 29.97 -7.05 -21.47
N ASN A 713 30.54 -8.14 -21.99
CA ASN A 713 30.07 -9.52 -21.79
C ASN A 713 28.59 -9.74 -22.21
N LEU A 714 28.24 -9.40 -23.45
CA LEU A 714 26.86 -9.42 -23.96
C LEU A 714 26.73 -10.27 -25.23
N ILE A 715 25.51 -10.67 -25.58
CA ILE A 715 25.25 -11.23 -26.92
C ILE A 715 25.27 -10.11 -27.98
N PHE A 716 24.56 -9.03 -27.68
CA PHE A 716 24.52 -7.81 -28.48
C PHE A 716 24.73 -6.62 -27.55
N GLY A 717 25.61 -5.69 -27.93
CA GLY A 717 25.69 -4.39 -27.26
C GLY A 717 24.41 -3.59 -27.53
N VAL A 718 24.16 -3.30 -28.80
CA VAL A 718 22.93 -2.67 -29.29
C VAL A 718 22.26 -3.52 -30.37
N LEU A 719 20.99 -3.84 -30.18
CA LEU A 719 20.15 -4.51 -31.17
C LEU A 719 19.03 -3.57 -31.65
N ALA A 720 19.13 -3.11 -32.90
CA ALA A 720 18.09 -2.37 -33.58
C ALA A 720 17.24 -3.30 -34.47
N GLN A 721 15.92 -3.08 -34.47
CA GLN A 721 14.98 -3.85 -35.29
C GLN A 721 13.79 -2.99 -35.74
N LYS A 722 13.24 -3.31 -36.91
CA LYS A 722 12.18 -2.55 -37.59
C LYS A 722 12.62 -1.10 -37.92
N ILE A 723 11.70 -0.14 -37.90
CA ILE A 723 11.93 1.22 -38.40
C ILE A 723 12.44 2.12 -37.27
N ASN A 724 13.72 2.48 -37.34
CA ASN A 724 14.40 3.38 -36.40
C ASN A 724 15.11 4.54 -37.14
N GLY A 725 14.70 4.86 -38.37
CA GLY A 725 15.30 5.93 -39.17
C GLY A 725 14.52 6.23 -40.45
N THR A 726 14.84 7.34 -41.14
CA THR A 726 14.23 7.72 -42.42
C THR A 726 14.69 6.82 -43.56
N ILE A 727 13.88 6.75 -44.63
CA ILE A 727 14.31 6.11 -45.88
C ILE A 727 15.36 6.99 -46.54
N TYR A 728 16.50 6.41 -46.90
CA TYR A 728 17.54 7.08 -47.66
C TYR A 728 17.12 7.24 -49.13
N ALA A 729 16.39 8.33 -49.42
CA ALA A 729 16.02 8.72 -50.79
C ALA A 729 16.44 10.16 -51.15
N ASN A 730 16.74 11.00 -50.15
CA ASN A 730 17.13 12.39 -50.31
C ASN A 730 18.36 12.71 -49.44
N PHE A 731 19.49 13.01 -50.06
CA PHE A 731 20.81 13.28 -49.44
C PHE A 731 20.86 14.37 -48.36
N ASN A 732 19.76 15.10 -48.11
CA ASN A 732 19.73 16.30 -47.26
C ASN A 732 19.01 16.15 -45.90
N VAL A 733 18.38 14.99 -45.59
CA VAL A 733 17.62 14.84 -44.33
C VAL A 733 17.72 13.41 -43.76
N SER A 734 18.92 13.00 -43.34
CA SER A 734 19.08 11.76 -42.56
C SER A 734 18.64 12.01 -41.12
N LYS A 735 17.64 11.26 -40.65
CA LYS A 735 17.16 11.28 -39.25
C LYS A 735 16.92 9.86 -38.79
N GLY A 736 17.05 9.62 -37.49
CA GLY A 736 16.82 8.31 -36.90
C GLY A 736 17.67 8.08 -35.66
N LEU A 737 17.80 6.80 -35.33
CA LEU A 737 18.68 6.29 -34.30
C LEU A 737 20.15 6.43 -34.71
N LYS A 738 20.88 7.23 -33.91
CA LYS A 738 22.34 7.32 -33.95
C LYS A 738 22.95 6.61 -32.74
N ILE A 739 23.97 5.82 -33.01
CA ILE A 739 24.75 5.10 -32.00
C ILE A 739 26.15 5.72 -32.05
N LEU A 740 26.48 6.54 -31.06
CA LEU A 740 27.64 7.42 -31.10
C LEU A 740 28.45 7.31 -29.81
N CYS A 741 29.77 7.42 -29.90
CA CYS A 741 30.68 7.53 -28.75
C CYS A 741 30.65 6.37 -27.74
N ASN A 742 30.03 5.23 -28.05
CA ASN A 742 29.93 4.11 -27.12
C ASN A 742 31.22 3.29 -27.11
N ARG A 743 31.50 2.59 -25.99
CA ARG A 743 32.61 1.64 -25.91
C ARG A 743 32.07 0.22 -25.76
N PHE A 744 32.47 -0.64 -26.67
CA PHE A 744 32.23 -2.07 -26.63
C PHE A 744 33.54 -2.72 -26.17
N LEU A 745 33.58 -3.20 -24.91
CA LEU A 745 34.83 -3.53 -24.25
C LEU A 745 35.34 -4.91 -24.63
N ASN A 746 34.74 -5.97 -24.10
CA ASN A 746 35.16 -7.37 -24.36
C ASN A 746 33.96 -8.32 -24.37
N ASN A 747 34.14 -9.45 -25.06
CA ASN A 747 33.23 -10.60 -25.09
C ASN A 747 31.82 -10.28 -25.59
N ILE A 748 31.71 -9.60 -26.73
CA ILE A 748 30.43 -9.46 -27.42
C ILE A 748 30.31 -10.54 -28.50
N THR A 749 29.40 -11.51 -28.32
CA THR A 749 29.46 -12.77 -29.11
C THR A 749 28.70 -12.79 -30.42
N LYS A 750 27.85 -11.80 -30.68
CA LYS A 750 27.15 -11.71 -31.97
C LYS A 750 27.45 -10.41 -32.69
N ALA A 751 27.13 -9.27 -32.07
CA ALA A 751 27.58 -8.00 -32.61
C ALA A 751 27.61 -6.87 -31.59
N ASP A 752 28.56 -5.95 -31.73
CA ASP A 752 28.57 -4.69 -30.98
C ASP A 752 27.32 -3.88 -31.34
N ILE A 753 27.08 -3.71 -32.65
CA ILE A 753 25.88 -3.10 -33.21
C ILE A 753 25.23 -4.07 -34.20
N ALA A 754 23.97 -4.44 -33.96
CA ALA A 754 23.18 -5.27 -34.88
C ALA A 754 21.92 -4.54 -35.35
N VAL A 755 21.70 -4.52 -36.67
CA VAL A 755 20.43 -4.16 -37.31
C VAL A 755 19.82 -5.42 -37.92
N SER A 756 18.90 -6.05 -37.19
CA SER A 756 18.34 -7.36 -37.57
C SER A 756 17.19 -7.26 -38.58
N SER A 757 16.55 -6.09 -38.68
CA SER A 757 15.49 -5.79 -39.65
C SER A 757 15.28 -4.28 -39.77
N GLY A 758 14.81 -3.83 -40.92
CA GLY A 758 14.40 -2.45 -41.15
C GLY A 758 15.57 -1.49 -41.35
N ARG A 759 15.69 -0.46 -40.51
CA ARG A 759 16.67 0.63 -40.71
C ARG A 759 16.95 1.44 -39.44
N ILE A 760 18.16 1.99 -39.35
CA ILE A 760 18.57 3.06 -38.44
C ILE A 760 18.89 4.33 -39.24
N ASP A 761 19.42 5.38 -38.61
CA ASP A 761 19.91 6.55 -39.36
C ASP A 761 20.99 6.10 -40.35
N TYR A 762 20.84 6.47 -41.63
CA TYR A 762 21.79 6.11 -42.68
C TYR A 762 23.19 6.65 -42.36
N GLN A 763 23.30 7.83 -41.74
CA GLN A 763 24.57 8.45 -41.41
C GLN A 763 24.91 8.24 -39.92
N GLN A 764 25.79 7.29 -39.65
CA GLN A 764 26.39 7.13 -38.33
C GLN A 764 27.64 8.04 -38.26
N GLY A 765 27.45 9.19 -37.63
CA GLY A 765 28.32 10.38 -37.76
C GLY A 765 27.65 11.48 -38.60
N VAL A 766 28.44 12.46 -39.05
CA VAL A 766 28.02 13.51 -40.00
C VAL A 766 29.14 13.76 -41.00
N PHE A 767 28.84 13.58 -42.30
CA PHE A 767 29.77 13.60 -43.45
C PHE A 767 30.74 14.80 -43.50
N THR A 768 30.41 15.92 -42.86
CA THR A 768 31.21 17.16 -42.88
C THR A 768 31.56 17.73 -41.50
N GLN A 769 31.17 17.08 -40.40
CA GLN A 769 31.28 17.70 -39.07
C GLN A 769 31.96 16.81 -38.01
N TYR A 770 31.52 15.57 -37.79
CA TYR A 770 31.99 14.73 -36.68
C TYR A 770 31.86 13.22 -37.00
N PRO A 771 32.88 12.37 -36.72
CA PRO A 771 32.75 10.92 -36.86
C PRO A 771 31.90 10.31 -35.73
N ALA A 772 31.49 9.04 -35.87
CA ALA A 772 30.62 8.36 -34.90
C ALA A 772 31.31 8.07 -33.56
N HIS A 773 32.63 7.87 -33.58
CA HIS A 773 33.47 7.64 -32.40
C HIS A 773 33.07 6.45 -31.48
N ASN A 774 32.35 5.44 -31.97
CA ASN A 774 32.24 4.21 -31.19
C ASN A 774 33.59 3.47 -31.20
N GLN A 775 33.94 2.89 -30.06
CA GLN A 775 35.10 2.02 -29.87
C GLN A 775 34.61 0.57 -29.85
N PHE A 776 35.00 -0.23 -30.84
CA PHE A 776 34.56 -1.61 -31.04
C PHE A 776 35.40 -2.61 -30.22
N SER A 777 34.78 -3.75 -29.93
CA SER A 777 35.33 -4.80 -29.08
C SER A 777 36.36 -5.67 -29.80
N TYR A 778 36.28 -5.78 -31.14
CA TYR A 778 37.08 -6.70 -31.94
C TYR A 778 37.09 -8.12 -31.37
N THR A 779 35.91 -8.59 -30.95
CA THR A 779 35.79 -9.91 -30.33
C THR A 779 36.19 -11.00 -31.33
N GLU A 780 37.33 -11.65 -31.08
CA GLU A 780 37.78 -12.83 -31.82
C GLU A 780 36.69 -13.93 -31.69
N ASN A 781 36.26 -14.54 -32.81
CA ASN A 781 35.26 -15.64 -32.98
C ASN A 781 34.09 -15.35 -33.94
N GLY A 782 34.25 -14.46 -34.92
CA GLY A 782 33.23 -14.23 -35.97
C GLY A 782 32.00 -13.45 -35.49
N ALA A 783 32.16 -12.66 -34.42
CA ALA A 783 31.22 -11.62 -34.05
C ALA A 783 31.44 -10.40 -34.97
N TYR A 784 30.36 -9.66 -35.26
CA TYR A 784 30.43 -8.44 -36.06
C TYR A 784 30.64 -7.21 -35.19
N ASP A 785 31.48 -6.28 -35.61
CA ASP A 785 31.46 -4.92 -35.07
C ASP A 785 30.16 -4.21 -35.50
N ILE A 786 29.78 -4.39 -36.77
CA ILE A 786 28.49 -3.91 -37.30
C ILE A 786 27.83 -4.98 -38.17
N PHE A 787 26.76 -5.58 -37.65
CA PHE A 787 25.89 -6.46 -38.42
C PHE A 787 24.69 -5.70 -38.97
N ASN A 788 24.46 -5.72 -40.29
CA ASN A 788 23.26 -5.17 -40.92
C ASN A 788 22.67 -6.18 -41.89
N CYS A 789 21.40 -6.56 -41.69
CA CYS A 789 20.76 -7.63 -42.45
C CYS A 789 20.73 -7.35 -43.97
N ASP A 790 20.76 -8.39 -44.82
CA ASP A 790 20.84 -8.22 -46.28
C ASP A 790 19.68 -7.41 -46.89
N ASN A 791 18.50 -7.43 -46.24
CA ASN A 791 17.30 -6.71 -46.67
C ASN A 791 17.07 -5.39 -45.90
N CYS A 792 18.04 -4.98 -45.08
CA CYS A 792 17.99 -3.74 -44.30
C CYS A 792 18.48 -2.56 -45.16
N GLN A 793 18.10 -1.33 -44.78
CA GLN A 793 18.69 -0.14 -45.41
C GLN A 793 20.19 -0.09 -45.13
N GLY A 794 20.97 0.35 -46.11
CA GLY A 794 22.41 0.55 -45.95
C GLY A 794 22.75 1.53 -44.81
N ILE A 795 23.97 1.40 -44.27
CA ILE A 795 24.54 2.28 -43.25
C ILE A 795 25.82 2.88 -43.81
N ASP A 796 26.00 4.19 -43.68
CA ASP A 796 27.24 4.91 -43.92
C ASP A 796 27.87 5.27 -42.57
N TYR A 797 28.93 4.53 -42.21
CA TYR A 797 29.62 4.64 -40.93
C TYR A 797 30.92 5.43 -41.07
N LYS A 798 31.01 6.57 -40.38
CA LYS A 798 32.21 7.41 -40.36
C LYS A 798 33.02 7.18 -39.10
N TYR A 799 34.29 6.81 -39.25
CA TYR A 799 35.19 6.59 -38.12
C TYR A 799 36.39 7.54 -38.12
N ASN A 800 37.04 7.69 -36.96
CA ASN A 800 38.28 8.43 -36.85
C ASN A 800 39.46 7.45 -36.94
N PRO A 801 40.25 7.45 -38.03
CA PRO A 801 41.34 6.49 -38.23
C PRO A 801 42.53 6.74 -37.28
N ASN A 802 42.60 7.89 -36.61
CA ASN A 802 43.68 8.23 -35.69
C ASN A 802 43.47 7.69 -34.26
N ILE A 803 42.34 7.01 -34.00
CA ILE A 803 42.02 6.45 -32.69
C ILE A 803 41.81 4.95 -32.83
N ALA A 804 42.52 4.18 -31.99
CA ALA A 804 42.45 2.72 -32.01
C ALA A 804 41.02 2.22 -31.77
N ASN A 805 40.67 1.12 -32.44
CA ASN A 805 39.40 0.42 -32.32
C ASN A 805 38.16 1.23 -32.75
N HIS A 806 38.31 2.33 -33.50
CA HIS A 806 37.17 3.10 -34.00
C HIS A 806 36.68 2.64 -35.39
N GLU A 807 37.55 1.97 -36.14
CA GLU A 807 37.21 1.33 -37.42
C GLU A 807 36.48 0.02 -37.16
N PRO A 808 35.29 -0.24 -37.73
CA PRO A 808 34.73 -1.60 -37.70
C PRO A 808 35.54 -2.48 -38.67
N ILE A 809 36.07 -3.60 -38.19
CA ILE A 809 36.85 -4.58 -38.97
C ILE A 809 35.92 -5.68 -39.51
N GLU A 810 34.98 -6.15 -38.70
CA GLU A 810 34.03 -7.21 -39.06
C GLU A 810 32.63 -6.63 -39.27
N TYR A 811 32.20 -6.46 -40.52
CA TYR A 811 30.89 -5.89 -40.86
C TYR A 811 30.28 -6.48 -42.13
N THR A 812 28.97 -6.28 -42.30
CA THR A 812 28.23 -6.76 -43.49
C THR A 812 28.47 -5.86 -44.71
N MET A 813 29.54 -6.14 -45.47
CA MET A 813 30.04 -5.32 -46.59
C MET A 813 28.99 -4.88 -47.64
N ASN A 814 27.93 -5.66 -47.88
CA ASN A 814 26.89 -5.31 -48.86
C ASN A 814 25.94 -4.20 -48.37
N THR A 815 25.90 -3.96 -47.07
CA THR A 815 24.89 -3.12 -46.41
C THR A 815 25.50 -2.12 -45.43
N VAL A 816 26.83 -2.11 -45.26
CA VAL A 816 27.56 -1.15 -44.44
C VAL A 816 28.73 -0.60 -45.27
N ASN A 817 28.69 0.70 -45.53
CA ASN A 817 29.80 1.47 -46.09
C ASN A 817 30.61 2.07 -44.93
N VAL A 818 31.93 1.88 -44.95
CA VAL A 818 32.83 2.34 -43.89
C VAL A 818 33.82 3.32 -44.51
N ASP A 819 33.79 4.57 -44.05
CA ASP A 819 34.67 5.63 -44.57
C ASP A 819 35.43 6.32 -43.43
N ASP A 820 36.68 6.65 -43.71
CA ASP A 820 37.54 7.38 -42.79
C ASP A 820 37.16 8.87 -42.69
N PHE A 821 37.50 9.47 -41.55
CA PHE A 821 37.36 10.91 -41.31
C PHE A 821 38.71 11.49 -40.88
N LEU A 822 39.57 11.75 -41.86
CA LEU A 822 40.99 12.10 -41.67
C LEU A 822 41.27 13.48 -41.03
N ASN A 823 40.27 14.38 -40.94
CA ASN A 823 40.48 15.79 -40.58
C ASN A 823 39.81 16.23 -39.26
N TYR A 824 39.51 15.32 -38.33
CA TYR A 824 38.89 15.69 -37.04
C TYR A 824 39.91 16.04 -35.95
N ASN A 825 39.94 17.31 -35.54
CA ASN A 825 40.78 17.85 -34.45
C ASN A 825 39.97 18.35 -33.23
N GLY A 826 38.68 18.03 -33.13
CA GLY A 826 37.81 18.46 -32.04
C GLY A 826 37.87 17.57 -30.79
N PRO A 827 37.28 18.01 -29.65
CA PRO A 827 37.22 17.21 -28.43
C PRO A 827 36.43 15.92 -28.63
N VAL A 828 37.03 14.77 -28.25
CA VAL A 828 36.43 13.44 -28.45
C VAL A 828 35.33 13.19 -27.43
N CYS A 829 34.11 12.95 -27.91
CA CYS A 829 32.98 12.45 -27.12
C CYS A 829 32.74 13.18 -25.78
N PRO A 830 32.49 14.50 -25.81
CA PRO A 830 32.23 15.26 -24.58
C PRO A 830 31.04 14.66 -23.83
N SER A 831 31.04 14.77 -22.50
CA SER A 831 29.85 14.41 -21.74
C SER A 831 28.69 15.31 -22.20
N LYS A 832 27.55 14.68 -22.53
CA LYS A 832 26.28 15.41 -22.74
C LYS A 832 25.51 15.57 -21.44
N VAL A 833 26.05 15.07 -20.34
CA VAL A 833 25.51 15.27 -19.00
C VAL A 833 26.17 16.52 -18.43
N LYS A 834 25.76 17.70 -18.93
CA LYS A 834 26.33 19.00 -18.53
C LYS A 834 26.04 19.39 -17.08
N PHE A 835 25.17 18.66 -16.41
CA PHE A 835 24.91 18.79 -14.98
C PHE A 835 24.89 17.41 -14.35
N GLY A 836 25.88 17.09 -13.53
CA GLY A 836 25.70 16.01 -12.55
C GLY A 836 24.53 16.37 -11.62
N PRO A 837 23.80 15.39 -11.05
CA PRO A 837 22.81 15.64 -10.01
C PRO A 837 23.41 16.24 -8.74
N GLY A 838 24.74 16.50 -8.73
CA GLY A 838 25.44 17.49 -7.92
C GLY A 838 24.61 18.67 -7.47
N MET A 839 24.14 19.50 -8.41
CA MET A 839 23.29 20.64 -8.07
C MET A 839 21.81 20.28 -7.91
N TRP A 840 21.32 19.25 -8.63
CA TRP A 840 19.91 18.88 -8.68
C TRP A 840 19.43 18.19 -7.41
N GLY A 841 20.21 17.24 -6.93
CA GLY A 841 20.01 16.60 -5.65
C GLY A 841 20.46 17.50 -4.51
N ARG A 842 21.37 18.46 -4.68
CA ARG A 842 21.66 19.50 -3.68
C ARG A 842 20.45 20.41 -3.49
N GLN A 843 19.87 20.94 -4.57
CA GLN A 843 18.64 21.74 -4.51
C GLN A 843 17.45 20.94 -3.94
N LYS A 844 17.29 19.66 -4.33
CA LYS A 844 16.17 18.83 -3.88
C LYS A 844 16.36 18.19 -2.50
N SER A 845 17.58 17.90 -2.06
CA SER A 845 17.89 17.48 -0.68
C SER A 845 17.76 18.67 0.27
N LEU A 846 18.17 19.88 -0.15
CA LEU A 846 17.89 21.12 0.58
C LEU A 846 16.40 21.46 0.60
N THR A 847 15.66 21.25 -0.50
CA THR A 847 14.20 21.39 -0.52
C THR A 847 13.53 20.32 0.35
N ALA A 848 14.09 19.12 0.46
CA ALA A 848 13.58 18.05 1.32
C ALA A 848 13.88 18.30 2.81
N SER A 849 15.08 18.76 3.16
CA SER A 849 15.40 19.24 4.52
C SER A 849 14.56 20.48 4.86
N TYR A 850 14.41 21.43 3.94
CA TYR A 850 13.56 22.60 4.12
C TYR A 850 12.08 22.22 4.25
N ASP A 851 11.54 21.32 3.42
CA ASP A 851 10.16 20.84 3.51
C ASP A 851 9.94 20.08 4.82
N SER A 852 10.86 19.21 5.24
CA SER A 852 10.81 18.51 6.53
C SER A 852 10.84 19.47 7.72
N ILE A 853 11.63 20.56 7.62
CA ILE A 853 11.71 21.64 8.61
C ILE A 853 10.45 22.53 8.57
N VAL A 854 9.89 22.84 7.40
CA VAL A 854 8.65 23.61 7.21
C VAL A 854 7.43 22.83 7.69
N ASP A 855 7.42 21.52 7.49
CA ASP A 855 6.39 20.62 8.01
C ASP A 855 6.47 20.52 9.54
N HIS A 856 7.67 20.59 10.13
CA HIS A 856 7.89 20.79 11.58
C HIS A 856 7.51 22.21 12.08
N LEU A 857 7.72 23.25 11.27
CA LEU A 857 7.32 24.64 11.59
C LEU A 857 5.78 24.77 11.65
N ASN A 858 5.08 24.10 10.74
CA ASN A 858 3.61 24.10 10.66
C ASN A 858 2.92 23.20 11.70
N SER A 859 3.67 22.38 12.45
CA SER A 859 3.17 21.62 13.61
C SER A 859 3.19 22.43 14.94
N GLY A 860 3.67 23.68 14.93
CA GLY A 860 3.45 24.65 16.01
C GLY A 860 4.48 24.68 17.16
N LEU A 861 5.77 24.42 16.92
CA LEU A 861 6.76 24.15 17.98
C LEU A 861 8.01 25.08 18.11
N LEU A 862 8.12 26.26 17.46
CA LEU A 862 9.33 27.13 17.59
C LEU A 862 9.07 28.66 17.72
N ASP A 863 10.03 29.36 18.35
CA ASP A 863 10.13 30.80 18.66
C ASP A 863 10.58 31.63 17.43
N SER A 864 10.08 32.88 17.31
CA SER A 864 10.39 33.85 16.25
C SER A 864 11.88 34.14 16.03
N LEU A 865 12.74 33.95 17.05
CA LEU A 865 14.19 34.13 16.92
C LEU A 865 14.86 33.03 16.07
N GLN A 866 14.36 31.79 16.13
CA GLN A 866 14.87 30.65 15.36
C GLN A 866 14.44 30.70 13.90
N ILE A 867 13.26 31.26 13.61
CA ILE A 867 12.77 31.52 12.25
C ILE A 867 13.67 32.53 11.52
N ALA A 868 14.14 33.55 12.23
CA ALA A 868 15.04 34.57 11.68
C ALA A 868 16.43 33.99 11.32
N GLN A 869 16.96 33.10 12.17
CA GLN A 869 18.28 32.50 11.98
C GLN A 869 18.30 31.52 10.78
N LEU A 870 17.24 30.73 10.61
CA LEU A 870 17.08 29.82 9.47
C LEU A 870 16.80 30.56 8.14
N THR A 871 16.14 31.72 8.20
CA THR A 871 15.94 32.58 7.03
C THR A 871 17.26 33.19 6.56
N MET A 872 18.16 33.53 7.49
CA MET A 872 19.52 33.98 7.17
C MET A 872 20.37 32.87 6.53
N GLU A 873 20.30 31.65 7.05
CA GLU A 873 21.00 30.48 6.46
C GLU A 873 20.51 30.16 5.04
N ARG A 874 19.19 30.24 4.80
CA ARG A 874 18.59 30.10 3.45
C ARG A 874 19.11 31.15 2.46
N ASN A 875 19.30 32.39 2.92
CA ASN A 875 19.69 33.51 2.06
C ASN A 875 21.21 33.54 1.79
N GLU A 876 22.05 33.13 2.74
CA GLU A 876 23.49 32.88 2.52
C GLU A 876 23.73 31.77 1.49
N LEU A 877 22.89 30.74 1.50
CA LEU A 877 22.92 29.66 0.52
C LEU A 877 22.56 30.12 -0.90
N LEU A 878 21.59 31.03 -1.05
CA LEU A 878 21.24 31.62 -2.34
C LEU A 878 22.40 32.44 -2.91
N LEU A 879 23.13 33.14 -2.05
CA LEU A 879 24.35 33.88 -2.41
C LEU A 879 25.48 32.94 -2.86
N ASP A 880 25.60 31.76 -2.26
CA ASP A 880 26.60 30.75 -2.66
C ASP A 880 26.26 30.04 -3.99
N ILE A 881 24.97 29.89 -4.31
CA ILE A 881 24.48 29.40 -5.63
C ILE A 881 24.84 30.41 -6.73
N ILE A 882 24.65 31.72 -6.47
CA ILE A 882 25.04 32.79 -7.40
C ILE A 882 26.56 32.83 -7.60
N ARG A 883 27.35 32.58 -6.55
CA ARG A 883 28.83 32.48 -6.63
C ARG A 883 29.31 31.28 -7.46
N HIS A 884 28.61 30.15 -7.47
CA HIS A 884 29.03 28.95 -8.20
C HIS A 884 28.65 28.94 -9.68
N ALA A 885 27.55 29.62 -10.06
CA ALA A 885 27.22 29.86 -11.47
C ALA A 885 28.33 30.64 -12.22
N GLN A 886 29.24 31.29 -11.49
CA GLN A 886 30.38 32.05 -12.03
C GLN A 886 31.62 31.19 -12.37
N PHE A 887 31.70 29.93 -11.93
CA PHE A 887 32.91 29.10 -12.13
C PHE A 887 32.91 28.22 -13.40
N GLU A 888 31.79 28.13 -14.13
CA GLU A 888 31.60 27.20 -15.26
C GLU A 888 31.62 27.87 -16.66
N ILE A 889 32.43 28.92 -16.87
CA ILE A 889 32.75 29.44 -18.21
C ILE A 889 34.07 28.81 -18.66
N GLU A 890 34.02 27.66 -19.34
CA GLU A 890 35.18 26.95 -19.93
C GLU A 890 35.56 27.46 -21.33
N ASP A 891 35.41 28.76 -21.61
CA ASP A 891 35.99 29.40 -22.79
C ASP A 891 36.92 30.54 -22.37
N SER A 892 38.23 30.30 -22.52
CA SER A 892 39.30 31.20 -22.06
C SER A 892 39.35 32.53 -22.80
N ALA A 893 38.65 32.68 -23.94
CA ALA A 893 38.54 33.94 -24.66
C ALA A 893 37.39 34.83 -24.16
N ALA A 894 36.27 34.25 -23.71
CA ALA A 894 35.11 34.98 -23.19
C ALA A 894 35.30 35.43 -21.73
N GLN A 895 36.14 34.73 -20.96
CA GLN A 895 36.47 35.10 -19.58
C GLN A 895 37.12 36.50 -19.46
N ALA A 896 38.04 36.85 -20.35
CA ALA A 896 38.83 38.09 -20.22
C ALA A 896 38.00 39.38 -20.41
N GLU A 897 36.97 39.34 -21.27
CA GLU A 897 36.09 40.49 -21.54
C GLU A 897 35.02 40.64 -20.44
N PHE A 898 34.54 39.53 -19.87
CA PHE A 898 33.53 39.50 -18.81
C PHE A 898 34.04 39.98 -17.44
N TYR A 899 35.30 39.69 -17.11
CA TYR A 899 35.89 40.04 -15.81
C TYR A 899 36.10 41.55 -15.58
N SER A 900 36.29 42.35 -16.64
CA SER A 900 36.62 43.78 -16.50
C SER A 900 35.41 44.72 -16.41
N MET A 901 34.26 44.34 -16.98
CA MET A 901 33.03 45.15 -16.99
C MET A 901 31.99 44.72 -15.94
N GLY A 902 32.09 43.50 -15.40
CA GLY A 902 31.09 42.90 -14.50
C GLY A 902 31.28 43.19 -13.00
N MET A 903 32.52 43.36 -12.51
CA MET A 903 32.82 43.38 -11.07
C MET A 903 32.27 44.61 -10.32
N GLU A 904 32.43 45.83 -10.85
CA GLU A 904 31.86 47.05 -10.22
C GLU A 904 30.31 47.02 -10.16
N ARG A 905 29.68 46.40 -11.16
CA ARG A 905 28.22 46.33 -11.28
C ARG A 905 27.60 45.23 -10.40
N LEU A 906 28.38 44.20 -10.06
CA LEU A 906 28.01 43.12 -9.14
C LEU A 906 28.15 43.51 -7.66
N ASP A 907 29.17 44.31 -7.32
CA ASP A 907 29.32 44.86 -5.96
C ASP A 907 28.16 45.79 -5.59
N SER A 908 27.65 46.59 -6.53
CA SER A 908 26.44 47.41 -6.34
C SER A 908 25.18 46.57 -6.07
N LEU A 909 25.08 45.38 -6.67
CA LEU A 909 23.93 44.48 -6.49
C LEU A 909 23.99 43.77 -5.13
N ARG A 910 25.19 43.38 -4.69
CA ARG A 910 25.45 42.86 -3.34
C ARG A 910 25.01 43.87 -2.28
N ASP A 911 25.37 45.14 -2.46
CA ASP A 911 25.05 46.20 -1.51
C ASP A 911 23.55 46.53 -1.49
N ASP A 912 22.86 46.45 -2.65
CA ASP A 912 21.40 46.61 -2.74
C ASP A 912 20.64 45.43 -2.10
N LEU A 913 21.14 44.20 -2.25
CA LEU A 913 20.57 43.01 -1.61
C LEU A 913 20.74 43.06 -0.09
N ALA A 914 21.92 43.43 0.39
CA ALA A 914 22.20 43.59 1.82
C ALA A 914 21.32 44.67 2.48
N ARG A 915 21.03 45.76 1.77
CA ARG A 915 20.09 46.81 2.22
C ARG A 915 18.66 46.31 2.27
N TRP A 916 18.19 45.55 1.28
CA TRP A 916 16.87 44.92 1.30
C TRP A 916 16.71 43.89 2.43
N MET A 917 17.76 43.13 2.77
CA MET A 917 17.76 42.21 3.91
C MET A 917 17.61 42.95 5.25
N GLN A 918 18.23 44.13 5.39
CA GLN A 918 18.07 44.97 6.58
C GLN A 918 16.68 45.60 6.68
N TYR A 919 16.05 45.91 5.53
CA TYR A 919 14.66 46.35 5.45
C TYR A 919 13.69 45.27 5.94
N ASP A 920 13.83 44.04 5.45
CA ASP A 920 12.94 42.92 5.76
C ASP A 920 13.07 42.48 7.24
N PHE A 921 14.30 42.50 7.78
CA PHE A 921 14.57 42.34 9.21
C PHE A 921 13.91 43.43 10.06
N ALA A 922 13.95 44.69 9.62
CA ALA A 922 13.32 45.80 10.33
C ALA A 922 11.79 45.71 10.31
N ILE A 923 11.16 45.26 9.21
CA ILE A 923 9.71 45.02 9.11
C ILE A 923 9.27 43.85 10.00
N SER A 924 9.91 42.69 9.86
CA SER A 924 9.59 41.47 10.62
C SER A 924 9.83 41.60 12.12
N SER A 925 10.74 42.49 12.54
CA SER A 925 11.01 42.80 13.95
C SER A 925 10.18 43.97 14.51
N GLY A 926 9.19 44.49 13.75
CA GLY A 926 8.32 45.60 14.18
C GLY A 926 9.00 46.98 14.26
N LYS A 927 10.18 47.16 13.64
CA LYS A 927 11.00 48.39 13.66
C LYS A 927 10.78 49.23 12.38
N PHE A 928 9.53 49.63 12.15
CA PHE A 928 9.07 50.27 10.90
C PHE A 928 9.80 51.56 10.50
N GLN A 929 10.23 52.40 11.46
CA GLN A 929 11.00 53.62 11.16
C GLN A 929 12.39 53.32 10.56
N LYS A 930 13.00 52.20 10.98
CA LYS A 930 14.30 51.75 10.44
C LYS A 930 14.11 51.20 9.02
N ALA A 931 13.02 50.49 8.77
CA ALA A 931 12.64 50.02 7.44
C ALA A 931 12.43 51.21 6.47
N ASP A 932 11.71 52.25 6.88
CA ASP A 932 11.48 53.45 6.06
C ASP A 932 12.79 54.19 5.69
N SER A 933 13.71 54.33 6.64
CA SER A 933 15.04 54.93 6.40
C SER A 933 15.89 54.14 5.40
N ILE A 934 15.76 52.81 5.38
CA ILE A 934 16.50 51.93 4.46
C ILE A 934 15.91 52.05 3.06
N LEU A 935 14.58 52.08 2.91
CA LEU A 935 13.90 52.34 1.63
C LEU A 935 14.32 53.67 1.00
N HIS A 936 14.37 54.74 1.80
CA HIS A 936 14.85 56.06 1.35
C HIS A 936 16.33 56.03 0.91
N SER A 937 17.18 55.29 1.63
CA SER A 937 18.60 55.14 1.27
C SER A 937 18.83 54.38 -0.05
N MET A 938 17.82 53.63 -0.50
CA MET A 938 17.83 52.89 -1.76
C MET A 938 17.21 53.68 -2.93
N GLY A 939 16.85 54.95 -2.71
CA GLY A 939 16.32 55.84 -3.74
C GLY A 939 14.80 55.75 -3.97
N PHE A 940 14.06 55.06 -3.10
CA PHE A 940 12.60 54.96 -3.19
C PHE A 940 11.94 55.98 -2.26
N SER A 941 11.01 56.79 -2.79
CA SER A 941 10.14 57.68 -1.99
C SER A 941 8.70 57.19 -2.07
N ILE A 942 8.08 56.93 -0.91
CA ILE A 942 6.65 56.65 -0.83
C ILE A 942 5.92 57.99 -0.77
N PRO A 943 4.96 58.29 -1.68
CA PRO A 943 4.15 59.49 -1.58
C PRO A 943 3.39 59.48 -0.25
N SER A 944 3.61 60.52 0.55
CA SER A 944 2.97 60.73 1.85
C SER A 944 1.46 60.95 1.71
N ALA A 945 0.66 59.88 1.65
CA ALA A 945 -0.78 59.90 1.87
C ALA A 945 -1.38 58.50 2.08
N ASN A 946 -1.09 57.87 3.22
CA ASN A 946 -2.10 57.28 4.12
C ASN A 946 -1.39 56.46 5.22
N THR A 947 -1.66 56.88 6.44
CA THR A 947 -1.33 56.21 7.69
C THR A 947 -2.00 54.84 7.74
N ASP A 948 -1.25 53.78 7.41
CA ASP A 948 -1.39 52.43 8.01
C ASP A 948 -0.43 51.42 7.35
N LEU A 949 0.87 51.54 7.63
CA LEU A 949 1.82 50.45 7.34
C LEU A 949 1.51 49.19 8.17
N ALA A 950 0.90 49.35 9.34
CA ALA A 950 0.52 48.25 10.23
C ALA A 950 -0.60 47.36 9.65
N THR A 951 -1.52 47.93 8.86
CA THR A 951 -2.67 47.21 8.29
C THR A 951 -2.30 46.49 6.98
N TYR A 952 -1.24 46.93 6.29
CA TYR A 952 -0.72 46.26 5.08
C TYR A 952 0.16 45.04 5.40
N ALA A 953 0.82 45.01 6.57
CA ALA A 953 1.83 44.01 6.92
C ALA A 953 1.30 42.72 7.59
N VAL A 954 0.08 42.73 8.16
CA VAL A 954 -0.40 41.63 9.05
C VAL A 954 -1.12 40.50 8.29
N GLY A 955 -1.34 40.61 6.97
CA GLY A 955 -2.27 39.72 6.27
C GLY A 955 -1.75 38.76 5.18
N LYS A 956 -0.58 38.98 4.56
CA LYS A 956 -0.19 38.19 3.35
C LYS A 956 1.34 38.07 3.17
N PRO A 957 1.94 36.89 3.44
CA PRO A 957 3.38 36.64 3.23
C PRO A 957 3.83 36.72 1.76
N ILE A 958 2.90 36.59 0.81
CA ILE A 958 3.19 36.40 -0.63
C ILE A 958 3.52 37.73 -1.35
N HIS A 959 3.15 38.89 -0.79
CA HIS A 959 3.36 40.20 -1.45
C HIS A 959 4.67 40.91 -1.06
N GLN A 960 5.39 40.45 -0.04
CA GLN A 960 6.66 41.08 0.38
C GLN A 960 7.81 40.71 -0.57
N THR A 961 7.82 39.49 -1.10
CA THR A 961 8.77 39.02 -2.12
C THR A 961 8.49 39.62 -3.51
N ALA A 962 7.22 39.94 -3.80
CA ALA A 962 6.82 40.56 -5.07
C ALA A 962 7.31 42.02 -5.18
N GLY A 963 7.37 42.78 -4.08
CA GLY A 963 7.88 44.17 -4.07
C GLY A 963 9.38 44.27 -4.37
N PHE A 964 10.17 43.31 -3.87
CA PHE A 964 11.58 43.15 -4.24
C PHE A 964 11.74 42.81 -5.73
N LEU A 965 10.94 41.88 -6.25
CA LEU A 965 10.97 41.49 -7.66
C LEU A 965 10.54 42.63 -8.61
N TYR A 966 9.47 43.35 -8.27
CA TYR A 966 8.97 44.49 -9.04
C TYR A 966 10.00 45.62 -9.12
N SER A 967 10.72 45.90 -8.04
CA SER A 967 11.72 46.97 -8.01
C SER A 967 13.01 46.59 -8.74
N LEU A 968 13.44 45.32 -8.70
CA LEU A 968 14.59 44.82 -9.47
C LEU A 968 14.33 44.85 -10.99
N ILE A 969 13.14 44.38 -11.40
CA ILE A 969 12.68 44.37 -12.80
C ILE A 969 12.47 45.81 -13.30
N ALA A 970 11.85 46.69 -12.49
CA ALA A 970 11.62 48.09 -12.86
C ALA A 970 12.92 48.92 -12.95
N LYS A 971 13.88 48.73 -12.03
CA LYS A 971 15.18 49.43 -12.07
C LYS A 971 15.99 49.04 -13.32
N ARG A 972 16.00 47.75 -13.69
CA ARG A 972 16.67 47.25 -14.90
C ARG A 972 16.01 47.69 -16.20
N LEU A 973 14.68 47.75 -16.25
CA LEU A 973 13.96 48.27 -17.41
C LEU A 973 14.09 49.80 -17.55
N ALA A 974 14.21 50.53 -16.43
CA ALA A 974 14.42 51.98 -16.41
C ALA A 974 15.83 52.41 -16.87
N GLU A 975 16.86 51.59 -16.65
CA GLU A 975 18.23 51.82 -17.16
C GLU A 975 18.35 51.76 -18.70
N ARG A 976 17.30 51.32 -19.41
CA ARG A 976 17.29 51.13 -20.88
C ARG A 976 16.43 52.12 -21.67
N ASP A 977 15.85 53.14 -21.04
CA ASP A 977 15.06 54.20 -21.70
C ASP A 977 13.90 53.67 -22.60
N THR A 978 13.41 52.46 -22.31
CA THR A 978 12.29 51.85 -23.02
C THR A 978 11.04 51.87 -22.15
N ALA A 979 10.04 52.65 -22.55
CA ALA A 979 8.74 52.71 -21.89
C ALA A 979 7.97 51.38 -22.07
N PHE A 980 8.23 50.42 -21.19
CA PHE A 980 7.49 49.16 -21.11
C PHE A 980 6.34 49.31 -20.11
N SER A 981 5.12 49.02 -20.54
CA SER A 981 3.92 49.02 -19.69
C SER A 981 3.88 47.77 -18.82
N LEU A 982 4.07 47.92 -17.51
CA LEU A 982 4.12 46.85 -16.49
C LEU A 982 2.74 46.22 -16.22
N ALA A 983 2.18 45.49 -17.19
CA ALA A 983 0.90 44.80 -17.03
C ALA A 983 1.04 43.31 -16.60
N ASN A 984 2.20 42.67 -16.75
CA ASN A 984 2.42 41.27 -16.34
C ASN A 984 3.92 41.00 -16.02
N ILE A 985 4.21 40.47 -14.83
CA ILE A 985 5.56 40.07 -14.38
C ILE A 985 6.07 38.83 -15.12
N GLU A 986 5.21 37.84 -15.40
CA GLU A 986 5.61 36.64 -16.15
C GLU A 986 6.12 37.02 -17.54
N GLY A 987 5.42 37.92 -18.24
CA GLY A 987 5.86 38.39 -19.56
C GLY A 987 7.19 39.17 -19.55
N ALA A 988 7.53 39.84 -18.46
CA ALA A 988 8.82 40.51 -18.31
C ALA A 988 9.96 39.53 -17.98
N VAL A 989 9.68 38.50 -17.19
CA VAL A 989 10.60 37.41 -16.88
C VAL A 989 10.83 36.53 -18.12
N ASP A 990 9.80 36.27 -18.91
CA ASP A 990 9.89 35.59 -20.22
C ASP A 990 10.73 36.39 -21.21
N TYR A 991 10.52 37.70 -21.31
CA TYR A 991 11.35 38.57 -22.16
C TYR A 991 12.82 38.54 -21.77
N LEU A 992 13.12 38.61 -20.47
CA LEU A 992 14.50 38.52 -19.99
C LEU A 992 15.11 37.15 -20.30
N ALA A 993 14.37 36.06 -20.06
CA ALA A 993 14.85 34.69 -20.22
C ALA A 993 15.00 34.23 -21.68
N ASP A 994 14.10 34.68 -22.56
CA ASP A 994 13.94 34.08 -23.89
C ASP A 994 14.33 35.05 -25.02
N ASP A 995 14.26 36.37 -24.79
CA ASP A 995 14.29 37.38 -25.87
C ASP A 995 15.31 38.51 -25.63
N SER A 996 16.02 38.51 -24.49
CA SER A 996 17.07 39.50 -24.23
C SER A 996 18.30 39.27 -25.11
N ARG A 997 18.90 40.36 -25.59
CA ARG A 997 20.17 40.34 -26.33
C ARG A 997 21.39 40.26 -25.42
N ASP A 998 21.20 40.50 -24.12
CA ASP A 998 22.26 40.44 -23.12
C ASP A 998 22.24 39.08 -22.42
N THR A 999 23.37 38.41 -22.44
CA THR A 999 23.51 37.06 -21.89
C THR A 999 23.28 37.07 -20.36
N LEU A 1000 23.59 38.18 -19.70
CA LEU A 1000 23.36 38.34 -18.27
C LEU A 1000 21.86 38.40 -17.95
N ASP A 1001 21.08 39.13 -18.75
CA ASP A 1001 19.63 39.26 -18.61
C ASP A 1001 18.91 37.91 -18.83
N ILE A 1002 19.40 37.09 -19.77
CA ILE A 1002 18.95 35.72 -20.01
C ILE A 1002 19.17 34.85 -18.77
N TYR A 1003 20.37 34.87 -18.19
CA TYR A 1003 20.64 34.13 -16.95
C TYR A 1003 19.81 34.62 -15.76
N TYR A 1004 19.53 35.93 -15.67
CA TYR A 1004 18.60 36.48 -14.67
C TYR A 1004 17.16 36.01 -14.90
N GLY A 1005 16.67 36.05 -16.14
CA GLY A 1005 15.33 35.57 -16.50
C GLY A 1005 15.17 34.07 -16.26
N LEU A 1006 16.16 33.26 -16.64
CA LEU A 1006 16.20 31.82 -16.39
C LEU A 1006 16.25 31.51 -14.88
N GLY A 1007 17.08 32.23 -14.11
CA GLY A 1007 17.13 32.09 -12.66
C GLY A 1007 15.80 32.43 -11.97
N LEU A 1008 15.09 33.45 -12.47
CA LEU A 1008 13.75 33.81 -12.01
C LEU A 1008 12.70 32.77 -12.44
N LYS A 1009 12.76 32.22 -13.66
CA LYS A 1009 11.90 31.10 -14.10
C LYS A 1009 12.11 29.83 -13.26
N MET A 1010 13.37 29.52 -12.92
CA MET A 1010 13.73 28.39 -12.06
C MET A 1010 13.18 28.55 -10.63
N TYR A 1011 13.04 29.78 -10.14
CA TYR A 1011 12.40 30.11 -8.86
C TYR A 1011 10.88 29.87 -8.86
N PHE A 1012 10.20 30.00 -10.02
CA PHE A 1012 8.75 29.79 -10.15
C PHE A 1012 8.29 28.32 -10.30
N ASN A 1013 9.21 27.35 -10.17
CA ASN A 1013 8.93 25.92 -9.98
C ASN A 1013 8.16 25.23 -11.12
N ASP A 1014 8.37 25.64 -12.37
CA ASP A 1014 7.80 24.95 -13.52
C ASP A 1014 8.80 23.97 -14.16
N SER A 1015 8.54 22.68 -13.94
CA SER A 1015 9.37 21.53 -14.35
C SER A 1015 9.47 21.29 -15.87
N ILE A 1016 9.09 22.27 -16.71
CA ILE A 1016 8.75 22.07 -18.12
C ILE A 1016 9.87 22.45 -19.12
N TYR A 1017 10.85 23.29 -18.79
CA TYR A 1017 11.70 23.92 -19.82
C TYR A 1017 13.19 23.53 -19.84
N PHE A 1018 13.61 22.49 -19.10
CA PHE A 1018 15.04 22.12 -19.04
C PHE A 1018 15.57 21.37 -20.27
N SER A 1019 14.75 21.03 -21.27
CA SER A 1019 15.24 20.57 -22.58
C SER A 1019 15.86 21.70 -23.40
N ASP A 1020 15.43 22.95 -23.19
CA ASP A 1020 15.69 24.03 -24.15
C ASP A 1020 17.02 24.76 -23.87
N ILE A 1021 17.57 24.62 -22.66
CA ILE A 1021 18.85 25.23 -22.26
C ILE A 1021 20.04 24.61 -23.03
N GLU A 1022 19.96 23.33 -23.43
CA GLU A 1022 20.99 22.70 -24.28
C GLU A 1022 20.78 22.97 -25.77
N ASP A 1023 19.52 23.13 -26.22
CA ASP A 1023 19.20 23.46 -27.62
C ASP A 1023 19.62 24.89 -27.99
N ILE A 1024 19.66 25.84 -27.04
CA ILE A 1024 20.15 27.21 -27.28
C ILE A 1024 21.64 27.22 -27.71
N ASN A 1025 22.45 26.26 -27.27
CA ASN A 1025 23.86 26.17 -27.66
C ASN A 1025 24.10 25.38 -28.95
N MET A 1026 23.24 24.40 -29.29
CA MET A 1026 23.32 23.71 -30.58
C MET A 1026 22.71 24.53 -31.73
N GLU A 1027 21.62 25.26 -31.48
CA GLU A 1027 21.05 26.16 -32.48
C GLU A 1027 21.96 27.35 -32.81
N ARG A 1028 22.77 27.85 -31.87
CA ARG A 1028 23.75 28.92 -32.16
C ARG A 1028 24.86 28.48 -33.11
N SER A 1029 25.31 27.22 -33.04
CA SER A 1029 26.28 26.68 -33.98
C SER A 1029 25.73 26.45 -35.40
N ILE A 1030 24.41 26.35 -35.56
CA ILE A 1030 23.75 26.18 -36.87
C ILE A 1030 23.25 27.53 -37.43
N LYS A 1031 22.84 28.47 -36.57
CA LYS A 1031 22.34 29.80 -36.98
C LYS A 1031 23.44 30.81 -37.37
N GLN A 1032 24.72 30.48 -37.24
CA GLN A 1032 25.79 31.30 -37.84
C GLN A 1032 25.83 31.23 -39.38
N LYS A 1033 24.98 30.42 -40.02
CA LYS A 1033 24.80 30.40 -41.49
C LYS A 1033 23.34 30.29 -41.95
N SER A 1034 22.44 31.12 -41.42
CA SER A 1034 21.31 31.64 -42.22
C SER A 1034 20.65 32.82 -41.51
N SER A 1035 21.10 34.03 -41.84
CA SER A 1035 20.39 35.24 -41.45
C SER A 1035 19.05 35.36 -42.18
N ASN A 1036 18.03 35.78 -41.43
CA ASN A 1036 16.78 36.41 -41.83
C ASN A 1036 15.57 35.50 -42.13
N THR A 1037 14.84 35.15 -41.07
CA THR A 1037 13.38 35.30 -41.05
C THR A 1037 12.92 35.61 -39.62
N LYS A 1038 12.41 36.83 -39.39
CA LYS A 1038 11.53 37.11 -38.23
C LYS A 1038 10.30 36.23 -38.42
N GLU A 1039 9.87 35.49 -37.39
CA GLU A 1039 8.53 34.90 -37.41
C GLU A 1039 7.50 36.02 -37.27
N GLU A 1040 6.82 36.28 -38.39
CA GLU A 1040 5.73 37.25 -38.49
C GLU A 1040 4.43 36.51 -38.18
N PHE A 1041 3.71 36.90 -37.11
CA PHE A 1041 2.45 36.26 -36.73
C PHE A 1041 1.26 37.07 -37.25
N LEU A 1042 0.26 36.38 -37.79
CA LEU A 1042 -0.97 36.96 -38.31
C LEU A 1042 -2.13 36.01 -38.05
N HIS A 1043 -3.07 36.41 -37.18
CA HIS A 1043 -4.23 35.60 -36.81
C HIS A 1043 -5.54 36.40 -36.72
N LEU A 1044 -6.62 35.82 -37.25
CA LEU A 1044 -8.02 36.20 -37.03
C LEU A 1044 -8.68 35.32 -35.96
N ILE A 1045 -9.11 35.94 -34.86
CA ILE A 1045 -9.75 35.27 -33.71
C ILE A 1045 -10.99 36.02 -33.20
N PRO A 1046 -12.03 35.35 -32.68
CA PRO A 1046 -12.21 33.90 -32.62
C PRO A 1046 -12.54 33.31 -33.99
N ASN A 1047 -12.19 32.04 -34.22
CA ASN A 1047 -12.52 31.30 -35.43
C ASN A 1047 -12.91 29.87 -35.05
N PRO A 1048 -14.19 29.45 -35.17
CA PRO A 1048 -15.31 30.13 -35.83
C PRO A 1048 -15.83 31.40 -35.12
N SER A 1049 -16.51 32.28 -35.85
CA SER A 1049 -17.11 33.54 -35.34
C SER A 1049 -18.44 33.87 -36.02
N ARG A 1050 -19.25 34.74 -35.41
CA ARG A 1050 -20.43 35.39 -36.01
C ARG A 1050 -20.13 36.48 -37.04
N GLY A 1051 -19.09 36.25 -37.84
CA GLY A 1051 -18.65 37.19 -38.87
C GLY A 1051 -17.81 38.35 -38.36
N VAL A 1052 -17.44 38.41 -37.09
CA VAL A 1052 -16.54 39.46 -36.56
C VAL A 1052 -15.26 38.82 -36.03
N PHE A 1053 -14.12 39.17 -36.61
CA PHE A 1053 -12.82 38.61 -36.24
C PHE A 1053 -11.88 39.73 -35.77
N GLN A 1054 -11.10 39.51 -34.72
CA GLN A 1054 -10.00 40.38 -34.33
C GLN A 1054 -8.73 39.98 -35.06
N LEU A 1055 -8.03 40.97 -35.63
CA LEU A 1055 -6.77 40.79 -36.32
C LEU A 1055 -5.62 41.07 -35.35
N ASN A 1056 -4.92 40.00 -34.97
CA ASN A 1056 -3.70 40.09 -34.17
C ASN A 1056 -2.50 39.85 -35.09
N THR A 1057 -1.71 40.89 -35.33
CA THR A 1057 -0.55 40.81 -36.22
C THR A 1057 0.47 41.90 -35.93
N ASN A 1058 1.75 41.57 -36.16
CA ASN A 1058 2.86 42.52 -36.19
C ASN A 1058 3.19 43.02 -37.61
N LEU A 1059 2.38 42.64 -38.62
CA LEU A 1059 2.57 42.99 -40.02
C LEU A 1059 1.79 44.25 -40.42
N HIS A 1060 2.39 45.06 -41.30
CA HIS A 1060 1.68 46.15 -41.94
C HIS A 1060 0.80 45.61 -43.07
N ILE A 1061 -0.52 45.69 -42.89
CA ILE A 1061 -1.53 45.23 -43.86
C ILE A 1061 -2.26 46.45 -44.40
N GLN A 1062 -2.45 46.50 -45.72
CA GLN A 1062 -3.20 47.57 -46.40
C GLN A 1062 -4.61 47.12 -46.80
N SER A 1063 -4.79 45.84 -47.13
CA SER A 1063 -6.10 45.29 -47.43
C SER A 1063 -6.20 43.79 -47.17
N ILE A 1064 -7.43 43.31 -47.00
CA ILE A 1064 -7.76 41.90 -46.81
C ILE A 1064 -8.78 41.52 -47.87
N GLU A 1065 -8.40 40.61 -48.76
CA GLU A 1065 -9.31 40.04 -49.76
C GLU A 1065 -9.92 38.74 -49.24
N VAL A 1066 -11.24 38.67 -49.22
CA VAL A 1066 -11.99 37.49 -48.77
C VAL A 1066 -12.56 36.78 -49.97
N GLN A 1067 -12.23 35.49 -50.09
CA GLN A 1067 -12.69 34.61 -51.16
C GLN A 1067 -13.55 33.47 -50.59
N ASN A 1068 -14.53 33.01 -51.37
CA ASN A 1068 -15.22 31.75 -51.07
C ASN A 1068 -14.33 30.55 -51.46
N LEU A 1069 -14.79 29.33 -51.19
CA LEU A 1069 -14.03 28.10 -51.50
C LEU A 1069 -13.82 27.87 -53.00
N GLN A 1070 -14.60 28.53 -53.87
CA GLN A 1070 -14.41 28.51 -55.33
C GLN A 1070 -13.37 29.52 -55.82
N GLY A 1071 -12.70 30.25 -54.91
CA GLY A 1071 -11.69 31.26 -55.22
C GLY A 1071 -12.27 32.58 -55.73
N VAL A 1072 -13.59 32.74 -55.73
CA VAL A 1072 -14.25 33.99 -56.13
C VAL A 1072 -14.14 35.01 -55.00
N LYS A 1073 -13.63 36.19 -55.29
CA LYS A 1073 -13.55 37.30 -54.35
C LYS A 1073 -14.96 37.79 -53.99
N VAL A 1074 -15.30 37.71 -52.70
CA VAL A 1074 -16.63 38.07 -52.17
C VAL A 1074 -16.62 39.37 -51.37
N LYS A 1075 -15.46 39.78 -50.81
CA LYS A 1075 -15.32 41.05 -50.08
C LYS A 1075 -13.87 41.52 -50.09
N THR A 1076 -13.66 42.84 -50.03
CA THR A 1076 -12.35 43.44 -49.74
C THR A 1076 -12.52 44.37 -48.55
N VAL A 1077 -11.64 44.24 -47.55
CA VAL A 1077 -11.61 45.09 -46.35
C VAL A 1077 -10.34 45.93 -46.41
N MET A 1078 -10.50 47.25 -46.47
CA MET A 1078 -9.36 48.19 -46.49
C MET A 1078 -8.95 48.54 -45.07
N THR A 1079 -7.66 48.47 -44.76
CA THR A 1079 -7.10 48.76 -43.43
C THR A 1079 -6.38 50.11 -43.48
N ASN A 1080 -7.14 51.21 -43.33
CA ASN A 1080 -6.53 52.54 -43.30
C ASN A 1080 -5.81 52.76 -41.96
N THR A 1081 -4.47 52.87 -42.03
CA THR A 1081 -3.55 53.39 -41.00
C THR A 1081 -3.70 52.82 -39.57
N GLY A 1082 -2.83 51.86 -39.24
CA GLY A 1082 -2.27 51.68 -37.89
C GLY A 1082 -3.12 51.02 -36.81
N ASN A 1083 -4.46 51.00 -36.90
CA ASN A 1083 -5.32 50.51 -35.80
C ASN A 1083 -6.57 49.72 -36.26
N THR A 1084 -6.46 48.90 -37.31
CA THR A 1084 -7.57 47.99 -37.66
C THR A 1084 -7.41 46.66 -36.92
N SER A 1085 -7.92 46.62 -35.69
CA SER A 1085 -7.92 45.43 -34.83
C SER A 1085 -9.10 44.48 -35.09
N GLN A 1086 -9.95 44.75 -36.10
CA GLN A 1086 -11.16 43.97 -36.38
C GLN A 1086 -11.52 43.87 -37.88
N VAL A 1087 -11.88 42.67 -38.32
CA VAL A 1087 -12.39 42.31 -39.65
C VAL A 1087 -13.86 41.89 -39.53
N ASP A 1088 -14.76 42.71 -40.08
CA ASP A 1088 -16.20 42.46 -40.07
C ASP A 1088 -16.68 41.89 -41.42
N LEU A 1089 -17.14 40.65 -41.36
CA LEU A 1089 -17.71 39.81 -42.42
C LEU A 1089 -19.15 39.39 -42.11
N THR A 1090 -19.84 40.04 -41.16
CA THR A 1090 -21.23 39.72 -40.73
C THR A 1090 -22.24 39.68 -41.89
N GLN A 1091 -21.97 40.44 -42.96
CA GLN A 1091 -22.81 40.50 -44.16
C GLN A 1091 -22.63 39.29 -45.11
N LEU A 1092 -21.69 38.39 -44.84
CA LEU A 1092 -21.49 37.17 -45.62
C LEU A 1092 -22.32 36.01 -45.05
N PRO A 1093 -22.89 35.13 -45.89
CA PRO A 1093 -23.58 33.92 -45.43
C PRO A 1093 -22.69 33.02 -44.55
N ALA A 1094 -23.28 32.21 -43.67
CA ALA A 1094 -22.55 31.22 -42.91
C ALA A 1094 -21.80 30.27 -43.86
N GLY A 1095 -20.53 30.02 -43.58
CA GLY A 1095 -19.66 29.31 -44.51
C GLY A 1095 -18.17 29.48 -44.22
N ILE A 1096 -17.34 28.84 -45.05
CA ILE A 1096 -15.89 28.88 -44.97
C ILE A 1096 -15.36 29.86 -46.02
N TYR A 1097 -14.50 30.78 -45.59
CA TYR A 1097 -13.87 31.78 -46.44
C TYR A 1097 -12.35 31.75 -46.26
N ILE A 1098 -11.62 32.18 -47.29
CA ILE A 1098 -10.18 32.39 -47.23
C ILE A 1098 -9.91 33.90 -47.27
N CYS A 1099 -9.33 34.42 -46.20
CA CYS A 1099 -8.83 35.79 -46.11
C CYS A 1099 -7.37 35.81 -46.56
N SER A 1100 -7.07 36.55 -47.63
CA SER A 1100 -5.71 36.86 -48.06
C SER A 1100 -5.36 38.26 -47.57
N PHE A 1101 -4.22 38.41 -46.89
CA PHE A 1101 -3.77 39.68 -46.32
C PHE A 1101 -2.70 40.26 -47.23
N LEU A 1102 -2.93 41.49 -47.69
CA LEU A 1102 -2.09 42.13 -48.69
C LEU A 1102 -1.48 43.42 -48.14
N ASN A 1103 -0.23 43.63 -48.50
CA ASN A 1103 0.42 44.92 -48.46
C ASN A 1103 0.79 45.27 -49.90
N GLU A 1104 0.23 46.37 -50.39
CA GLU A 1104 0.24 46.75 -51.80
C GLU A 1104 -0.33 45.64 -52.69
N ASN A 1105 0.53 44.91 -53.40
CA ASN A 1105 0.17 43.83 -54.33
C ASN A 1105 0.74 42.46 -53.92
N GLN A 1106 1.42 42.37 -52.78
CA GLN A 1106 2.00 41.11 -52.29
C GLN A 1106 1.10 40.47 -51.25
N VAL A 1107 0.77 39.19 -51.45
CA VAL A 1107 0.08 38.38 -50.45
C VAL A 1107 1.08 38.02 -49.36
N LEU A 1108 0.88 38.55 -48.16
CA LEU A 1108 1.71 38.29 -47.00
C LEU A 1108 1.34 36.96 -46.33
N ALA A 1109 0.04 36.71 -46.18
CA ALA A 1109 -0.47 35.48 -45.58
C ALA A 1109 -1.89 35.15 -46.08
N LYS A 1110 -2.33 33.91 -45.86
CA LYS A 1110 -3.71 33.47 -46.06
C LYS A 1110 -4.21 32.73 -44.82
N GLN A 1111 -5.43 33.04 -44.39
CA GLN A 1111 -6.06 32.35 -43.28
C GLN A 1111 -7.49 31.93 -43.62
N LYS A 1112 -7.83 30.69 -43.30
CA LYS A 1112 -9.19 30.16 -43.40
C LYS A 1112 -10.01 30.63 -42.21
N VAL A 1113 -11.17 31.23 -42.45
CA VAL A 1113 -12.13 31.64 -41.42
C VAL A 1113 -13.49 30.98 -41.63
N VAL A 1114 -14.18 30.72 -40.52
CA VAL A 1114 -15.49 30.07 -40.49
C VAL A 1114 -16.49 31.04 -39.88
N ILE A 1115 -17.51 31.42 -40.67
CA ILE A 1115 -18.63 32.25 -40.23
C ILE A 1115 -19.79 31.34 -39.86
N ILE A 1116 -20.27 31.46 -38.62
CA ILE A 1116 -21.47 30.81 -38.10
C ILE A 1116 -22.49 31.91 -37.79
N HIS A 1117 -23.77 31.77 -38.16
CA HIS A 1117 -24.80 32.75 -37.76
C HIS A 1117 -25.47 32.31 -36.45
#